data_AF-A0A7X9IYU5-F1
#
_entry.id   AF-A0A7X9IYU5-F1
#
_cell.length_a   1.000
_cell.length_b   1.000
_cell.length_c   1.000
_cell.angle_alpha   90.00
_cell.angle_beta   90.00
_cell.angle_gamma   90.00
#
_symmetry.space_group_name_H-M   'P 1'
#
loop_
_entity.id
_entity.type
_entity.pdbx_description
1 polymer ?
#
loop_
_entity_poly.entity_id
_entity_poly.type
_entity_poly.pdbx_seq_one_letter_code
_entity_poly.pdbx_strand_id
1 'polypeptide(L)'
;MSPPKAYAGKILRVDLTTGRSEVFATERYAGRFLGGRGVATAIYWEEVPPEAPFDAPENRLIVAVGPLCGMSGGLGGSRWGMFAKSPFPAAARGNGDRFCYGNLGGAFGAELRFAGYDGLVLQGISARPVWLEVEDDRVVLHEAGDLWGRSTLETRAALRDRVPGFRTMAVGPAGENRVPLATVLADGDASCSGGLGAVFGAKRLKAVAVRGSRRSVPIADREELRRIDAWIRSLQRGNVKVWGLDFMAHGPRVRRAPCYGCMGHCLRVRYTSRDGDAGKFMCQSRFFYLHHAWNYYGEENDVPFRANRLCDAYGLDTWEVQGLIDWLLAARAAGIAVERDLDLDLSGLGSLEFIEDLVRRISLRRGSGERLALGAQGVARTFGGSAAQLDARCDPYDPRYCTVNALLYPFETREPIQQLHEAGLVLSQWSSWAKGVPEAHVSSAVVRGIAERFWGGVAAADMTTLDGKAEAARRIQDRQLAKECLGVCDWMFPLIDLPPGNDHVGDPAIESRILSAAVGSSFGEADLRRIGERVFHLQRAVLLREGHRAVEDDELPAAWHDRPIQTHVADPDLLAPGPGGRIVSQLGRRIHRRDFARLREQYYVLRGWDVPSGLPSRDALEALDLTDVAADLEARGLLVPHPRRPGWSRRLRRAWERLGERRRCLDAATGRAAPPPGVSLRGEELRALLEAERAKFGLAAVRRNFRGWNKIMQYHFPDIGEYWVLRFVDGEVSPPERVERPVAHPDIQYEMDTRTLRAMSNRELSGEKAYLTRRLRIRAAFADLLKLQSLNRL
;
A
#
# COMPACT_ATOMS: atom_id res chain seq x y z
N MET A 1 37.88 -3.59 -18.44
CA MET A 1 36.90 -4.65 -18.72
C MET A 1 35.60 -4.00 -19.15
N SER A 2 34.90 -4.50 -20.18
CA SER A 2 33.56 -3.99 -20.49
C SER A 2 32.63 -4.26 -19.29
N PRO A 3 31.72 -3.33 -18.94
CA PRO A 3 30.80 -3.56 -17.84
C PRO A 3 29.97 -4.85 -18.10
N PRO A 4 29.61 -5.60 -17.06
CA PRO A 4 28.74 -6.76 -17.20
C PRO A 4 27.43 -6.33 -17.89
N LYS A 5 26.89 -7.22 -18.74
CA LYS A 5 25.62 -6.96 -19.42
C LYS A 5 24.54 -6.60 -18.40
N ALA A 6 23.63 -5.71 -18.78
CA ALA A 6 22.59 -5.11 -17.95
C ALA A 6 23.06 -4.14 -16.85
N TYR A 7 24.34 -3.78 -16.77
CA TYR A 7 24.86 -2.74 -15.88
C TYR A 7 25.53 -1.60 -16.65
N ALA A 8 25.55 -0.41 -16.05
CA ALA A 8 26.45 0.64 -16.50
C ALA A 8 27.88 0.44 -15.95
N GLY A 9 28.00 -0.21 -14.78
CA GLY A 9 29.27 -0.52 -14.11
C GLY A 9 29.82 0.62 -13.25
N LYS A 10 29.09 1.73 -13.10
CA LYS A 10 29.52 2.92 -12.38
C LYS A 10 28.48 3.37 -11.35
N ILE A 11 28.94 3.80 -10.18
CA ILE A 11 28.16 4.52 -9.17
C ILE A 11 28.77 5.91 -9.03
N LEU A 12 27.98 6.96 -9.28
CA LEU A 12 28.41 8.35 -9.11
C LEU A 12 28.29 8.75 -7.65
N ARG A 13 29.32 9.36 -7.07
CA ARG A 13 29.23 10.05 -5.79
C ARG A 13 29.48 11.53 -5.99
N VAL A 14 28.69 12.37 -5.32
CA VAL A 14 28.85 13.83 -5.32
C VAL A 14 28.86 14.33 -3.89
N ASP A 15 29.91 15.08 -3.55
CA ASP A 15 30.03 15.79 -2.29
C ASP A 15 29.49 17.21 -2.44
N LEU A 16 28.37 17.50 -1.78
CA LEU A 16 27.67 18.78 -1.88
C LEU A 16 28.39 19.92 -1.14
N THR A 17 29.28 19.59 -0.21
CA THR A 17 30.09 20.56 0.55
C THR A 17 31.19 21.11 -0.34
N THR A 18 31.89 20.23 -1.07
CA THR A 18 33.05 20.59 -1.89
C THR A 18 32.72 20.78 -3.38
N GLY A 19 31.58 20.28 -3.84
CA GLY A 19 31.18 20.25 -5.25
C GLY A 19 31.92 19.19 -6.08
N ARG A 20 32.76 18.34 -5.46
CA ARG A 20 33.53 17.30 -6.17
C ARG A 20 32.67 16.07 -6.45
N SER A 21 32.93 15.43 -7.58
CA SER A 21 32.34 14.15 -7.95
C SER A 21 33.40 13.09 -8.16
N GLU A 22 33.05 11.85 -7.86
CA GLU A 22 33.89 10.66 -8.06
C GLU A 22 33.04 9.47 -8.48
N VAL A 23 33.66 8.46 -9.06
CA VAL A 23 32.97 7.27 -9.57
C VAL A 23 33.59 6.01 -8.99
N PHE A 24 32.74 5.09 -8.56
CA PHE A 24 33.13 3.77 -8.08
C PHE A 24 32.54 2.67 -8.96
N ALA A 25 33.22 1.53 -9.00
CA ALA A 25 32.77 0.35 -9.73
C ALA A 25 31.54 -0.28 -9.06
N THR A 26 30.49 -0.55 -9.84
CA THR A 26 29.28 -1.25 -9.34
C THR A 26 29.62 -2.65 -8.84
N GLU A 27 30.63 -3.32 -9.41
CA GLU A 27 31.04 -4.68 -9.02
C GLU A 27 31.46 -4.79 -7.56
N ARG A 28 31.83 -3.68 -6.90
CA ARG A 28 32.10 -3.64 -5.45
C ARG A 28 30.94 -4.20 -4.63
N TYR A 29 29.70 -4.01 -5.10
CA TYR A 29 28.49 -4.43 -4.38
C TYR A 29 27.65 -5.45 -5.15
N ALA A 30 27.60 -5.35 -6.49
CA ALA A 30 26.66 -6.11 -7.32
C ALA A 30 26.82 -7.64 -7.19
N GLY A 31 28.05 -8.14 -6.94
CA GLY A 31 28.28 -9.57 -6.75
C GLY A 31 27.56 -10.16 -5.53
N ARG A 32 27.41 -9.38 -4.44
CA ARG A 32 26.71 -9.80 -3.21
C ARG A 32 25.23 -9.40 -3.23
N PHE A 33 24.91 -8.24 -3.80
CA PHE A 33 23.61 -7.58 -3.59
C PHE A 33 22.83 -7.26 -4.87
N LEU A 34 23.33 -7.68 -6.03
CA LEU A 34 22.73 -7.50 -7.36
C LEU A 34 22.60 -6.03 -7.81
N GLY A 35 21.73 -5.24 -7.19
CA GLY A 35 21.42 -3.86 -7.60
C GLY A 35 20.42 -3.20 -6.66
N GLY A 36 19.90 -2.03 -7.07
CA GLY A 36 18.76 -1.37 -6.41
C GLY A 36 18.90 -1.25 -4.89
N ARG A 37 17.88 -1.71 -4.15
CA ARG A 37 17.87 -1.66 -2.68
C ARG A 37 19.02 -2.42 -2.03
N GLY A 38 19.48 -3.53 -2.61
CA GLY A 38 20.61 -4.29 -2.08
C GLY A 38 21.89 -3.48 -2.07
N VAL A 39 22.28 -2.92 -3.21
CA VAL A 39 23.47 -2.06 -3.34
C VAL A 39 23.34 -0.82 -2.46
N ALA A 40 22.17 -0.18 -2.43
CA ALA A 40 21.95 0.99 -1.59
C ALA A 40 22.06 0.69 -0.09
N THR A 41 21.55 -0.45 0.37
CA THR A 41 21.64 -0.86 1.78
C THR A 41 23.09 -1.20 2.16
N ALA A 42 23.87 -1.77 1.24
CA ALA A 42 25.30 -2.03 1.46
C ALA A 42 26.11 -0.72 1.58
N ILE A 43 25.89 0.24 0.67
CA ILE A 43 26.49 1.57 0.77
C ILE A 43 26.09 2.25 2.09
N TYR A 44 24.82 2.17 2.46
CA TYR A 44 24.33 2.72 3.73
C TYR A 44 25.01 2.08 4.93
N TRP A 45 25.14 0.75 4.92
CA TRP A 45 25.83 0.00 5.97
C TRP A 45 27.27 0.48 6.15
N GLU A 46 28.02 0.64 5.06
CA GLU A 46 29.43 1.03 5.09
C GLU A 46 29.65 2.52 5.40
N GLU A 47 28.76 3.41 4.97
CA GLU A 47 29.04 4.85 4.93
C GLU A 47 28.23 5.72 5.89
N VAL A 48 27.11 5.23 6.44
CA VAL A 48 26.26 6.02 7.33
C VAL A 48 26.45 5.57 8.79
N PRO A 49 27.02 6.44 9.66
CA PRO A 49 27.17 6.12 11.07
C PRO A 49 25.80 5.94 11.75
N PRO A 50 25.62 4.95 12.64
CA PRO A 50 24.33 4.71 13.31
C PRO A 50 23.87 5.87 14.20
N GLU A 51 24.80 6.64 14.76
CA GLU A 51 24.53 7.81 15.62
C GLU A 51 24.27 9.12 14.86
N ALA A 52 24.60 9.19 13.56
CA ALA A 52 24.41 10.41 12.77
C ALA A 52 22.91 10.74 12.62
N PRO A 53 22.44 11.97 12.90
CA PRO A 53 21.06 12.35 12.63
C PRO A 53 20.78 12.46 11.12
N PHE A 54 19.50 12.53 10.74
CA PHE A 54 19.10 12.55 9.33
C PHE A 54 19.62 13.76 8.56
N ASP A 55 19.87 14.89 9.23
CA ASP A 55 20.34 16.14 8.64
C ASP A 55 21.86 16.35 8.78
N ALA A 56 22.59 15.30 9.19
CA ALA A 56 24.04 15.31 9.25
C ALA A 56 24.71 15.24 7.87
N PRO A 57 25.91 15.83 7.69
CA PRO A 57 26.70 15.68 6.46
C PRO A 57 27.13 14.22 6.20
N GLU A 58 27.25 13.41 7.26
CA GLU A 58 27.57 11.98 7.20
C GLU A 58 26.41 11.13 6.66
N ASN A 59 25.15 11.58 6.81
CA ASN A 59 24.03 10.86 6.21
C ASN A 59 24.16 10.85 4.68
N ARG A 60 23.84 9.71 4.05
CA ARG A 60 23.86 9.56 2.59
C ARG A 60 22.45 9.60 2.05
N LEU A 61 22.26 10.34 0.97
CA LEU A 61 21.07 10.19 0.14
C LEU A 61 21.48 9.38 -1.10
N ILE A 62 21.01 8.16 -1.18
CA ILE A 62 21.42 7.17 -2.18
C ILE A 62 20.26 6.96 -3.14
N VAL A 63 20.52 7.12 -4.43
CA VAL A 63 19.64 6.71 -5.52
C VAL A 63 20.25 5.48 -6.16
N ALA A 64 19.48 4.41 -6.35
CA ALA A 64 19.99 3.19 -6.97
C ALA A 64 18.97 2.58 -7.94
N VAL A 65 19.49 1.99 -9.01
CA VAL A 65 18.71 1.22 -9.99
C VAL A 65 19.13 -0.25 -9.96
N GLY A 66 18.22 -1.13 -10.34
CA GLY A 66 18.54 -2.55 -10.55
C GLY A 66 19.01 -2.84 -11.98
N PRO A 67 19.59 -4.02 -12.25
CA PRO A 67 20.07 -4.41 -13.57
C PRO A 67 18.99 -4.31 -14.66
N LEU A 68 17.72 -4.52 -14.30
CA LEU A 68 16.61 -4.52 -15.24
C LEU A 68 16.10 -3.10 -15.57
N CYS A 69 16.62 -2.06 -14.91
CA CYS A 69 16.25 -0.67 -15.17
C CYS A 69 16.83 -0.18 -16.52
N GLY A 70 16.01 0.56 -17.28
CA GLY A 70 16.36 1.08 -18.60
C GLY A 70 16.28 0.04 -19.73
N MET A 71 15.92 -1.22 -19.44
CA MET A 71 15.71 -2.22 -20.47
C MET A 71 14.52 -1.87 -21.37
N SER A 72 14.70 -2.07 -22.67
CA SER A 72 13.63 -1.98 -23.67
C SER A 72 12.91 -3.32 -23.82
N GLY A 73 11.66 -3.31 -24.30
CA GLY A 73 10.90 -4.53 -24.59
C GLY A 73 9.81 -4.90 -23.58
N GLY A 74 9.01 -3.93 -23.11
CA GLY A 74 7.75 -4.19 -22.41
C GLY A 74 7.81 -4.68 -20.97
N LEU A 75 8.91 -5.28 -20.53
CA LEU A 75 9.08 -5.86 -19.19
C LEU A 75 9.11 -4.83 -18.03
N GLY A 76 8.94 -3.53 -18.32
CA GLY A 76 8.70 -2.52 -17.28
C GLY A 76 9.92 -2.17 -16.43
N GLY A 77 11.12 -2.12 -17.02
CA GLY A 77 12.40 -1.70 -16.43
C GLY A 77 12.45 -0.21 -16.03
N SER A 78 11.50 0.23 -15.22
CA SER A 78 11.25 1.64 -14.89
C SER A 78 11.46 1.96 -13.41
N ARG A 79 11.67 0.95 -12.56
CA ARG A 79 11.76 1.17 -11.12
C ARG A 79 13.17 1.52 -10.69
N TRP A 80 13.23 2.37 -9.68
CA TRP A 80 14.43 2.86 -9.03
C TRP A 80 14.07 3.29 -7.61
N GLY A 81 15.06 3.33 -6.73
CA GLY A 81 14.85 3.62 -5.32
C GLY A 81 15.68 4.79 -4.80
N MET A 82 15.18 5.40 -3.74
CA MET A 82 15.89 6.37 -2.90
C MET A 82 15.99 5.83 -1.48
N PHE A 83 17.14 6.02 -0.83
CA PHE A 83 17.49 5.43 0.46
C PHE A 83 18.31 6.42 1.29
N ALA A 84 17.98 6.58 2.57
CA ALA A 84 18.72 7.42 3.50
C ALA A 84 18.30 7.13 4.94
N LYS A 85 19.03 7.68 5.92
CA LYS A 85 18.49 7.85 7.26
C LYS A 85 17.47 8.98 7.22
N SER A 86 16.28 8.77 7.76
CA SER A 86 15.14 9.65 7.59
C SER A 86 14.46 9.99 8.91
N PRO A 87 13.92 11.23 9.05
CA PRO A 87 13.12 11.62 10.22
C PRO A 87 11.68 11.09 10.15
N PHE A 88 11.31 10.44 9.03
CA PHE A 88 9.95 9.96 8.76
C PHE A 88 9.37 9.10 9.89
N PRO A 89 10.11 8.17 10.53
CA PRO A 89 9.54 7.35 11.57
C PRO A 89 9.98 7.78 12.98
N ALA A 90 9.80 9.06 13.34
CA ALA A 90 9.38 9.38 14.70
C ALA A 90 7.96 8.83 15.01
N ALA A 91 7.22 8.41 13.97
CA ALA A 91 5.85 7.88 14.02
C ALA A 91 5.73 6.34 13.92
N ALA A 92 6.73 5.61 13.38
CA ALA A 92 6.71 4.15 13.32
C ALA A 92 7.53 3.55 14.47
N ARG A 93 6.84 3.16 15.54
CA ARG A 93 7.31 2.37 16.70
C ARG A 93 8.79 2.51 17.05
N GLY A 94 9.08 3.64 17.67
CA GLY A 94 10.41 4.04 18.10
C GLY A 94 10.53 5.55 18.02
N ASN A 95 11.47 6.11 18.78
CA ASN A 95 11.93 7.48 18.60
C ASN A 95 13.23 7.44 17.81
N GLY A 96 13.42 8.37 16.88
CA GLY A 96 14.70 8.62 16.22
C GLY A 96 14.70 8.39 14.72
N ASP A 97 15.72 8.96 14.07
CA ASP A 97 15.93 8.80 12.64
C ASP A 97 16.39 7.37 12.34
N ARG A 98 15.81 6.76 11.30
CA ARG A 98 16.14 5.39 10.90
C ARG A 98 16.30 5.27 9.40
N PHE A 99 16.98 4.20 8.97
CA PHE A 99 17.01 3.82 7.56
C PHE A 99 15.60 3.76 6.97
N CYS A 100 15.39 4.48 5.89
CA CYS A 100 14.14 4.53 5.16
C CYS A 100 14.40 4.48 3.66
N TYR A 101 13.38 4.10 2.92
CA TYR A 101 13.45 3.89 1.49
C TYR A 101 12.14 4.29 0.79
N GLY A 102 12.24 4.57 -0.51
CA GLY A 102 11.08 4.77 -1.37
C GLY A 102 11.36 4.29 -2.79
N ASN A 103 10.34 3.72 -3.44
CA ASN A 103 10.44 3.17 -4.80
C ASN A 103 9.60 3.99 -5.78
N LEU A 104 10.23 4.43 -6.87
CA LEU A 104 9.65 5.30 -7.87
C LEU A 104 9.62 4.62 -9.24
N GLY A 105 8.62 4.98 -10.04
CA GLY A 105 8.53 4.59 -11.45
C GLY A 105 8.95 5.74 -12.35
N GLY A 106 8.23 5.92 -13.45
CA GLY A 106 8.49 6.98 -14.42
C GLY A 106 9.68 6.64 -15.32
N ALA A 107 10.53 7.62 -15.60
CA ALA A 107 11.66 7.48 -16.52
C ALA A 107 13.00 7.96 -15.94
N PHE A 108 13.02 8.54 -14.74
CA PHE A 108 14.25 9.10 -14.14
C PHE A 108 15.33 8.02 -13.94
N GLY A 109 14.99 6.86 -13.36
CA GLY A 109 15.94 5.75 -13.18
C GLY A 109 16.51 5.23 -14.51
N ALA A 110 15.69 5.13 -15.56
CA ALA A 110 16.15 4.75 -16.89
C ALA A 110 17.12 5.80 -17.47
N GLU A 111 16.84 7.09 -17.27
CA GLU A 111 17.72 8.17 -17.71
C GLU A 111 19.06 8.18 -16.97
N LEU A 112 19.06 7.89 -15.66
CA LEU A 112 20.28 7.68 -14.87
C LEU A 112 21.12 6.53 -15.42
N ARG A 113 20.47 5.41 -15.77
CA ARG A 113 21.13 4.28 -16.43
C ARG A 113 21.71 4.69 -17.79
N PHE A 114 21.00 5.49 -18.59
CA PHE A 114 21.51 5.98 -19.87
C PHE A 114 22.67 6.97 -19.74
N ALA A 115 22.70 7.74 -18.67
CA ALA A 115 23.84 8.60 -18.31
C ALA A 115 25.08 7.78 -17.92
N GLY A 116 24.92 6.48 -17.72
CA GLY A 116 26.01 5.55 -17.45
C GLY A 116 26.22 5.27 -15.98
N TYR A 117 25.17 5.36 -15.15
CA TYR A 117 25.26 5.08 -13.72
C TYR A 117 24.20 4.08 -13.24
N ASP A 118 24.62 3.20 -12.32
CA ASP A 118 23.76 2.27 -11.59
C ASP A 118 23.30 2.85 -10.24
N GLY A 119 23.94 3.93 -9.80
CA GLY A 119 23.56 4.65 -8.59
C GLY A 119 24.18 6.05 -8.52
N LEU A 120 23.59 6.88 -7.65
CA LEU A 120 24.03 8.23 -7.30
C LEU A 120 24.04 8.35 -5.77
N VAL A 121 25.19 8.63 -5.18
CA VAL A 121 25.38 8.83 -3.74
C VAL A 121 25.66 10.31 -3.47
N LEU A 122 24.79 10.95 -2.70
CA LEU A 122 24.90 12.35 -2.32
C LEU A 122 25.33 12.45 -0.86
N GLN A 123 26.46 13.11 -0.61
CA GLN A 123 27.03 13.32 0.72
C GLN A 123 27.27 14.80 1.02
N GLY A 124 27.56 15.11 2.29
CA GLY A 124 27.81 16.48 2.71
C GLY A 124 26.55 17.35 2.69
N ILE A 125 26.75 18.65 2.87
CA ILE A 125 25.70 19.69 2.87
C ILE A 125 26.27 20.90 2.15
N SER A 126 25.53 21.44 1.17
CA SER A 126 25.99 22.64 0.48
C SER A 126 25.87 23.88 1.36
N ALA A 127 26.76 24.86 1.19
CA ALA A 127 26.69 26.14 1.91
C ALA A 127 25.52 27.04 1.46
N ARG A 128 24.87 26.72 0.34
CA ARG A 128 23.74 27.45 -0.25
C ARG A 128 22.80 26.49 -0.97
N PRO A 129 21.55 26.87 -1.29
CA PRO A 129 20.70 26.05 -2.14
C PRO A 129 21.36 25.73 -3.48
N VAL A 130 21.37 24.46 -3.87
CA VAL A 130 21.98 23.99 -5.12
C VAL A 130 21.07 23.02 -5.87
N TRP A 131 21.31 22.83 -7.17
CA TRP A 131 20.76 21.71 -7.94
C TRP A 131 21.87 21.04 -8.74
N LEU A 132 21.74 19.72 -8.94
CA LEU A 132 22.76 18.89 -9.59
C LEU A 132 22.35 18.59 -11.04
N GLU A 133 23.23 18.91 -11.98
CA GLU A 133 23.14 18.51 -13.38
C GLU A 133 24.05 17.30 -13.64
N VAL A 134 23.51 16.25 -14.24
CA VAL A 134 24.25 15.06 -14.68
C VAL A 134 23.93 14.79 -16.15
N GLU A 135 24.89 15.02 -17.04
CA GLU A 135 24.79 14.70 -18.46
C GLU A 135 25.94 13.78 -18.85
N ASP A 136 25.65 12.48 -18.95
CA ASP A 136 26.67 11.44 -19.09
C ASP A 136 27.80 11.61 -18.06
N ASP A 137 29.04 11.89 -18.49
CA ASP A 137 30.20 12.09 -17.60
C ASP A 137 30.34 13.54 -17.08
N ARG A 138 29.52 14.49 -17.57
CA ARG A 138 29.50 15.89 -17.10
C ARG A 138 28.61 16.01 -15.87
N VAL A 139 29.20 16.40 -14.74
CA VAL A 139 28.53 16.58 -13.45
C VAL A 139 28.77 18.01 -12.96
N VAL A 140 27.71 18.81 -12.81
CA VAL A 140 27.83 20.23 -12.43
C VAL A 140 26.85 20.56 -11.31
N LEU A 141 27.36 21.21 -10.27
CA LEU A 141 26.55 21.70 -9.16
C LEU A 141 26.28 23.20 -9.38
N HIS A 142 25.00 23.54 -9.54
CA HIS A 142 24.55 24.90 -9.79
C HIS A 142 23.91 25.49 -8.54
N GLU A 143 23.97 26.81 -8.39
CA GLU A 143 23.17 27.50 -7.39
C GLU A 143 21.67 27.40 -7.73
N ALA A 144 20.84 27.31 -6.70
CA ALA A 144 19.40 27.17 -6.79
C ALA A 144 18.65 28.20 -5.94
N GLY A 145 19.28 29.32 -5.60
CA GLY A 145 18.67 30.36 -4.75
C GLY A 145 17.37 30.92 -5.34
N ASP A 146 17.30 31.00 -6.66
CA ASP A 146 16.13 31.44 -7.42
C ASP A 146 15.02 30.38 -7.53
N LEU A 147 15.35 29.11 -7.26
CA LEU A 147 14.42 27.97 -7.23
C LEU A 147 13.96 27.63 -5.81
N TRP A 148 14.75 27.95 -4.79
CA TRP A 148 14.42 27.72 -3.38
C TRP A 148 13.14 28.49 -3.01
N GLY A 149 12.21 27.84 -2.32
CA GLY A 149 10.87 28.35 -2.02
C GLY A 149 9.82 28.07 -3.09
N ARG A 150 10.20 27.71 -4.32
CA ARG A 150 9.24 27.32 -5.38
C ARG A 150 8.67 25.93 -5.13
N SER A 151 7.46 25.67 -5.61
CA SER A 151 6.89 24.32 -5.64
C SER A 151 7.73 23.36 -6.48
N THR A 152 7.54 22.05 -6.27
CA THR A 152 8.16 21.00 -7.12
C THR A 152 7.81 21.18 -8.60
N LEU A 153 6.58 21.61 -8.89
CA LEU A 153 6.05 21.76 -10.24
C LEU A 153 6.67 22.95 -10.96
N GLU A 154 6.75 24.10 -10.29
CA GLU A 154 7.44 25.29 -10.78
C GLU A 154 8.93 25.04 -10.97
N THR A 155 9.56 24.32 -10.04
CA THR A 155 10.98 23.95 -10.13
C THR A 155 11.25 23.07 -11.35
N ARG A 156 10.42 22.02 -11.55
CA ARG A 156 10.54 21.14 -12.72
C ARG A 156 10.21 21.87 -14.04
N ALA A 157 9.31 22.85 -14.02
CA ALA A 157 9.05 23.70 -15.19
C ALA A 157 10.26 24.57 -15.52
N ALA A 158 10.79 25.30 -14.53
CA ALA A 158 11.96 26.15 -14.72
C ALA A 158 13.19 25.37 -15.20
N LEU A 159 13.44 24.17 -14.65
CA LEU A 159 14.56 23.33 -15.09
C LEU A 159 14.34 22.73 -16.48
N ARG A 160 13.11 22.40 -16.86
CA ARG A 160 12.81 21.94 -18.22
C ARG A 160 13.13 23.00 -19.27
N ASP A 161 12.97 24.29 -18.94
CA ASP A 161 13.32 25.39 -19.84
C ASP A 161 14.84 25.64 -19.88
N ARG A 162 15.54 25.48 -18.75
CA ARG A 162 17.01 25.66 -18.65
C ARG A 162 17.81 24.53 -19.27
N VAL A 163 17.38 23.29 -19.03
CA VAL A 163 18.05 22.06 -19.48
C VAL A 163 17.06 21.14 -20.22
N PRO A 164 16.67 21.49 -21.46
CA PRO A 164 15.71 20.70 -22.22
C PRO A 164 16.15 19.25 -22.43
N GLY A 165 15.21 18.32 -22.25
CA GLY A 165 15.45 16.89 -22.44
C GLY A 165 15.96 16.13 -21.21
N PHE A 166 16.27 16.82 -20.12
CA PHE A 166 16.65 16.20 -18.85
C PHE A 166 15.41 15.68 -18.11
N ARG A 167 15.61 14.60 -17.34
CA ARG A 167 14.64 14.11 -16.34
C ARG A 167 15.00 14.67 -14.98
N THR A 168 14.02 15.30 -14.34
CA THR A 168 14.26 16.04 -13.08
C THR A 168 13.53 15.40 -11.91
N MET A 169 14.17 15.36 -10.75
CA MET A 169 13.54 15.21 -9.45
C MET A 169 13.80 16.43 -8.57
N ALA A 170 12.81 16.86 -7.79
CA ALA A 170 12.88 18.07 -6.99
C ALA A 170 12.09 17.96 -5.68
N VAL A 171 12.43 18.81 -4.72
CA VAL A 171 11.64 19.04 -3.51
C VAL A 171 10.90 20.36 -3.54
N GLY A 172 9.75 20.41 -2.88
CA GLY A 172 9.00 21.64 -2.63
C GLY A 172 9.31 22.22 -1.25
N PRO A 173 8.56 23.25 -0.82
CA PRO A 173 8.75 23.90 0.48
C PRO A 173 8.74 22.95 1.68
N ALA A 174 7.97 21.85 1.65
CA ALA A 174 7.96 20.88 2.75
C ALA A 174 9.33 20.20 2.93
N GLY A 175 10.02 19.87 1.82
CA GLY A 175 11.37 19.31 1.87
C GLY A 175 12.40 20.33 2.36
N GLU A 176 12.32 21.56 1.84
CA GLU A 176 13.19 22.68 2.25
C GLU A 176 13.08 22.98 3.75
N ASN A 177 11.86 22.90 4.30
CA ASN A 177 11.57 23.09 5.73
C ASN A 177 11.68 21.79 6.54
N ARG A 178 12.27 20.73 5.97
CA ARG A 178 12.56 19.45 6.64
C ARG A 178 11.32 18.87 7.35
N VAL A 179 10.16 18.91 6.69
CA VAL A 179 8.94 18.27 7.21
C VAL A 179 9.11 16.75 7.13
N PRO A 180 8.96 15.98 8.22
CA PRO A 180 9.12 14.52 8.20
C PRO A 180 8.31 13.81 7.12
N LEU A 181 7.15 14.35 6.75
CA LEU A 181 6.25 13.82 5.73
C LEU A 181 6.63 14.25 4.29
N ALA A 182 7.75 14.95 4.12
CA ALA A 182 8.13 15.54 2.85
C ALA A 182 8.51 14.48 1.81
N THR A 183 8.06 14.72 0.58
CA THR A 183 8.31 13.87 -0.58
C THR A 183 9.28 14.52 -1.56
N VAL A 184 9.91 13.67 -2.37
CA VAL A 184 10.61 14.11 -3.60
C VAL A 184 9.68 13.82 -4.78
N LEU A 185 9.51 14.78 -5.70
CA LEU A 185 8.71 14.60 -6.90
C LEU A 185 9.61 14.56 -8.14
N ALA A 186 9.59 13.44 -8.84
CA ALA A 186 10.31 13.17 -10.06
C ALA A 186 9.44 13.31 -11.31
N ASP A 187 10.09 13.28 -12.46
CA ASP A 187 9.46 13.44 -13.76
C ASP A 187 8.36 12.39 -14.03
N GLY A 188 7.27 12.84 -14.65
CA GLY A 188 6.01 12.07 -14.70
C GLY A 188 5.26 12.06 -13.37
N ASP A 189 5.58 12.95 -12.44
CA ASP A 189 4.94 13.04 -11.11
C ASP A 189 5.11 11.75 -10.29
N ALA A 190 6.20 11.00 -10.51
CA ALA A 190 6.56 9.89 -9.63
C ALA A 190 7.03 10.48 -8.29
N SER A 191 6.46 10.04 -7.16
CA SER A 191 6.78 10.60 -5.84
C SER A 191 7.52 9.59 -4.97
N CYS A 192 8.45 10.09 -4.16
CA CYS A 192 9.16 9.34 -3.13
C CYS A 192 8.70 9.81 -1.76
N SER A 193 8.03 8.95 -0.99
CA SER A 193 7.71 9.20 0.41
C SER A 193 8.78 8.66 1.36
N GLY A 194 8.46 8.56 2.65
CA GLY A 194 9.40 8.09 3.67
C GLY A 194 10.31 9.22 4.19
N GLY A 195 9.89 10.48 4.09
CA GLY A 195 10.62 11.67 4.56
C GLY A 195 11.91 11.97 3.82
N LEU A 196 12.13 11.32 2.68
CA LEU A 196 13.32 11.52 1.87
C LEU A 196 13.37 12.93 1.25
N GLY A 197 12.23 13.63 1.16
CA GLY A 197 12.21 15.05 0.82
C GLY A 197 12.86 15.94 1.90
N ALA A 198 12.74 15.57 3.18
CA ALA A 198 13.38 16.29 4.28
C ALA A 198 14.90 16.14 4.26
N VAL A 199 15.39 14.93 3.95
CA VAL A 199 16.83 14.65 3.79
C VAL A 199 17.40 15.46 2.63
N PHE A 200 16.66 15.52 1.52
CA PHE A 200 17.03 16.28 0.33
C PHE A 200 17.18 17.78 0.64
N GLY A 201 16.20 18.38 1.35
CA GLY A 201 16.26 19.77 1.80
C GLY A 201 17.29 20.04 2.90
N ALA A 202 17.53 19.09 3.81
CA ALA A 202 18.58 19.17 4.84
C ALA A 202 19.98 19.35 4.22
N LYS A 203 20.22 18.70 3.07
CA LYS A 203 21.45 18.84 2.28
C LYS A 203 21.53 20.14 1.45
N ARG A 204 20.48 20.97 1.50
CA ARG A 204 20.27 22.18 0.67
C ARG A 204 20.31 21.89 -0.82
N LEU A 205 19.94 20.67 -1.20
CA LEU A 205 19.74 20.29 -2.59
C LEU A 205 18.28 20.60 -2.95
N LYS A 206 18.05 21.24 -4.10
CA LYS A 206 16.72 21.63 -4.59
C LYS A 206 16.20 20.66 -5.66
N ALA A 207 17.09 20.22 -6.54
CA ALA A 207 16.78 19.27 -7.59
C ALA A 207 18.01 18.48 -8.06
N VAL A 208 17.75 17.37 -8.74
CA VAL A 208 18.71 16.65 -9.60
C VAL A 208 18.08 16.50 -10.97
N ALA A 209 18.80 16.92 -12.02
CA ALA A 209 18.43 16.77 -13.41
C ALA A 209 19.44 15.85 -14.10
N VAL A 210 18.95 14.81 -14.78
CA VAL A 210 19.78 13.81 -15.44
C VAL A 210 19.43 13.68 -16.92
N ARG A 211 20.45 13.50 -17.77
CA ARG A 211 20.31 13.17 -19.19
C ARG A 211 21.37 12.15 -19.59
N GLY A 212 20.96 11.17 -20.38
CA GLY A 212 21.83 10.13 -20.90
C GLY A 212 21.77 9.98 -22.41
N SER A 213 22.92 9.84 -23.06
CA SER A 213 23.02 9.67 -24.52
C SER A 213 22.90 8.20 -24.98
N ARG A 214 23.15 7.22 -24.10
CA ARG A 214 23.32 5.80 -24.48
C ARG A 214 22.02 5.11 -24.95
N ARG A 215 20.84 5.66 -24.62
CA ARG A 215 19.45 5.29 -25.02
C ARG A 215 19.04 3.81 -25.01
N SER A 216 19.94 2.90 -24.64
CA SER A 216 19.74 1.46 -24.59
C SER A 216 20.71 0.85 -23.58
N VAL A 217 20.30 -0.28 -23.01
CA VAL A 217 21.13 -1.09 -22.11
C VAL A 217 21.64 -2.31 -22.89
N PRO A 218 22.94 -2.66 -22.81
CA PRO A 218 23.46 -3.90 -23.37
C PRO A 218 22.87 -5.12 -22.64
N ILE A 219 22.26 -6.04 -23.38
CA ILE A 219 21.61 -7.27 -22.88
C ILE A 219 22.34 -8.48 -23.45
N ALA A 220 22.43 -9.57 -22.68
CA ALA A 220 23.04 -10.82 -23.12
C ALA A 220 22.19 -11.58 -24.15
N ASP A 221 20.93 -11.90 -23.84
CA ASP A 221 20.01 -12.65 -24.71
C ASP A 221 18.75 -11.83 -25.00
N ARG A 222 18.77 -11.10 -26.12
CA ARG A 222 17.62 -10.30 -26.57
C ARG A 222 16.49 -11.15 -27.14
N GLU A 223 16.77 -12.36 -27.63
CA GLU A 223 15.76 -13.20 -28.25
C GLU A 223 14.87 -13.82 -27.18
N GLU A 224 15.47 -14.36 -26.10
CA GLU A 224 14.69 -14.90 -24.99
C GLU A 224 13.85 -13.81 -24.30
N LEU A 225 14.39 -12.60 -24.09
CA LEU A 225 13.59 -11.49 -23.57
C LEU A 225 12.39 -11.13 -24.46
N ARG A 226 12.54 -11.20 -25.80
CA ARG A 226 11.42 -10.98 -26.72
C ARG A 226 10.38 -12.10 -26.63
N ARG A 227 10.80 -13.35 -26.46
CA ARG A 227 9.88 -14.48 -26.24
C ARG A 227 9.12 -14.31 -24.93
N ILE A 228 9.81 -13.93 -23.85
CA ILE A 228 9.17 -13.64 -22.56
C ILE A 228 8.19 -12.48 -22.68
N ASP A 229 8.57 -11.36 -23.30
CA ASP A 229 7.66 -10.22 -23.52
C ASP A 229 6.43 -10.63 -24.34
N ALA A 230 6.62 -11.36 -25.45
CA ALA A 230 5.53 -11.86 -26.29
C ALA A 230 4.59 -12.80 -25.52
N TRP A 231 5.15 -13.67 -24.68
CA TRP A 231 4.38 -14.54 -23.80
C TRP A 231 3.59 -13.73 -22.76
N ILE A 232 4.21 -12.78 -22.04
CA ILE A 232 3.49 -11.96 -21.06
C ILE A 232 2.37 -11.15 -21.74
N ARG A 233 2.58 -10.66 -22.98
CA ARG A 233 1.54 -9.98 -23.77
C ARG A 233 0.39 -10.91 -24.13
N SER A 234 0.68 -12.16 -24.50
CA SER A 234 -0.35 -13.13 -24.88
C SER A 234 -1.24 -13.54 -23.71
N LEU A 235 -0.78 -13.36 -22.47
CA LEU A 235 -1.60 -13.59 -21.28
C LEU A 235 -2.80 -12.63 -21.19
N GLN A 236 -2.78 -11.50 -21.91
CA GLN A 236 -3.84 -10.49 -21.89
C GLN A 236 -4.27 -10.09 -20.46
N ARG A 237 -3.34 -10.11 -19.50
CA ARG A 237 -3.61 -9.97 -18.05
C ARG A 237 -4.31 -8.66 -17.68
N GLY A 238 -4.36 -7.69 -18.59
CA GLY A 238 -5.02 -6.41 -18.36
C GLY A 238 -4.48 -5.74 -17.11
N ASN A 239 -5.38 -5.15 -16.33
CA ASN A 239 -5.07 -4.65 -15.00
C ASN A 239 -5.46 -5.64 -13.92
N VAL A 240 -4.77 -5.57 -12.78
CA VAL A 240 -5.33 -6.07 -11.52
C VAL A 240 -6.64 -5.32 -11.29
N LYS A 241 -7.76 -6.00 -11.53
CA LYS A 241 -9.12 -5.48 -11.29
C LYS A 241 -9.55 -5.90 -9.90
N VAL A 242 -10.02 -4.95 -9.12
CA VAL A 242 -10.56 -5.21 -7.78
C VAL A 242 -12.01 -4.72 -7.81
N TRP A 243 -12.93 -5.60 -7.42
CA TRP A 243 -14.39 -5.47 -7.50
C TRP A 243 -15.01 -5.39 -8.89
N GLY A 244 -14.31 -5.81 -9.94
CA GLY A 244 -14.78 -5.67 -11.33
C GLY A 244 -14.79 -4.22 -11.84
N LEU A 245 -14.45 -3.28 -10.97
CA LEU A 245 -14.15 -1.90 -11.32
C LEU A 245 -12.71 -1.87 -11.79
N ASP A 246 -12.49 -1.37 -13.01
CA ASP A 246 -11.22 -0.73 -13.27
C ASP A 246 -11.15 0.46 -12.30
N PHE A 247 -10.29 0.38 -11.30
CA PHE A 247 -9.90 1.54 -10.50
C PHE A 247 -9.23 2.65 -11.34
N MET A 248 -9.19 2.52 -12.68
CA MET A 248 -8.79 3.57 -13.59
C MET A 248 -9.79 4.73 -13.48
N ALA A 249 -9.31 5.95 -13.69
CA ALA A 249 -10.26 7.05 -13.90
C ALA A 249 -10.75 6.81 -15.32
N HIS A 250 -12.03 6.48 -15.45
CA HIS A 250 -12.68 6.41 -16.74
C HIS A 250 -13.39 7.72 -16.98
N GLY A 251 -13.43 8.12 -18.23
CA GLY A 251 -14.07 9.36 -18.64
C GLY A 251 -13.23 10.14 -19.63
N PRO A 252 -13.84 11.12 -20.30
CA PRO A 252 -13.21 11.88 -21.38
C PRO A 252 -11.98 12.69 -20.92
N ARG A 253 -11.81 12.90 -19.62
CA ARG A 253 -10.75 13.71 -19.00
C ARG A 253 -9.55 12.89 -18.54
N VAL A 254 -9.45 11.62 -18.94
CA VAL A 254 -8.40 10.71 -18.48
C VAL A 254 -7.66 10.09 -19.65
N ARG A 255 -6.33 10.03 -19.57
CA ARG A 255 -5.47 9.34 -20.54
C ARG A 255 -4.48 8.42 -19.83
N ARG A 256 -4.18 7.25 -20.42
CA ARG A 256 -3.16 6.34 -19.88
C ARG A 256 -1.78 7.01 -19.84
N ALA A 257 -1.02 6.80 -18.77
CA ALA A 257 0.29 7.40 -18.57
C ALA A 257 1.31 6.37 -18.02
N PRO A 258 1.69 5.35 -18.81
CA PRO A 258 2.56 4.27 -18.34
C PRO A 258 3.96 4.77 -17.94
N CYS A 259 4.63 4.00 -17.07
CA CYS A 259 6.06 4.19 -16.79
C CYS A 259 6.92 3.75 -17.98
N TYR A 260 8.21 4.09 -17.96
CA TYR A 260 9.13 3.75 -19.05
C TYR A 260 9.11 2.25 -19.37
N GLY A 261 8.92 1.89 -20.65
CA GLY A 261 8.96 0.50 -21.10
C GLY A 261 7.92 -0.42 -20.47
N CYS A 262 6.89 0.10 -19.79
CA CYS A 262 5.89 -0.70 -19.10
C CYS A 262 4.79 -1.20 -20.06
N MET A 263 4.62 -2.52 -20.13
CA MET A 263 3.47 -3.17 -20.78
C MET A 263 2.24 -3.28 -19.87
N GLY A 264 2.43 -3.05 -18.56
CA GLY A 264 1.36 -3.13 -17.58
C GLY A 264 0.35 -2.01 -17.81
N HIS A 265 -0.93 -2.35 -17.77
CA HIS A 265 -2.00 -1.39 -18.06
C HIS A 265 -2.42 -0.53 -16.86
N CYS A 266 -1.60 -0.48 -15.79
CA CYS A 266 -2.01 -0.17 -14.41
C CYS A 266 -2.85 1.11 -14.23
N LEU A 267 -3.32 1.35 -13.00
CA LEU A 267 -4.18 2.49 -12.64
C LEU A 267 -3.54 3.89 -12.82
N ARG A 268 -2.32 3.96 -13.37
CA ARG A 268 -1.60 5.19 -13.63
C ARG A 268 -2.17 5.93 -14.84
N VAL A 269 -2.84 7.04 -14.56
CA VAL A 269 -3.43 7.88 -15.59
C VAL A 269 -3.03 9.34 -15.42
N ARG A 270 -3.19 10.11 -16.49
CA ARG A 270 -3.16 11.57 -16.48
C ARG A 270 -4.61 12.05 -16.47
N TYR A 271 -4.97 12.80 -15.43
CA TYR A 271 -6.27 13.48 -15.32
C TYR A 271 -6.11 14.93 -15.79
N THR A 272 -7.12 15.46 -16.47
CA THR A 272 -7.25 16.88 -16.83
C THR A 272 -8.48 17.45 -16.13
N SER A 273 -8.33 18.48 -15.29
CA SER A 273 -9.46 19.15 -14.64
C SER A 273 -10.28 19.99 -15.63
N ARG A 274 -11.46 20.44 -15.21
CA ARG A 274 -12.42 21.22 -16.03
C ARG A 274 -11.83 22.54 -16.56
N ASP A 275 -10.89 23.12 -15.84
CA ASP A 275 -10.14 24.34 -16.16
C ASP A 275 -8.77 24.08 -16.82
N GLY A 276 -8.46 22.82 -17.15
CA GLY A 276 -7.34 22.46 -18.03
C GLY A 276 -6.01 22.11 -17.35
N ASP A 277 -5.89 22.20 -16.01
CA ASP A 277 -4.69 21.65 -15.33
C ASP A 277 -4.67 20.13 -15.49
N ALA A 278 -3.47 19.56 -15.60
CA ALA A 278 -3.32 18.13 -15.81
C ALA A 278 -2.08 17.56 -15.13
N GLY A 279 -2.25 16.39 -14.52
CA GLY A 279 -1.22 15.71 -13.76
C GLY A 279 -1.50 14.22 -13.60
N LYS A 280 -0.52 13.50 -13.04
CA LYS A 280 -0.72 12.11 -12.62
C LYS A 280 -1.88 12.02 -11.63
N PHE A 281 -2.69 10.99 -11.81
CA PHE A 281 -3.71 10.58 -10.86
C PHE A 281 -3.63 9.05 -10.75
N MET A 282 -3.20 8.51 -9.59
CA MET A 282 -2.85 7.09 -9.45
C MET A 282 -2.91 6.64 -7.99
N CYS A 283 -3.23 5.36 -7.77
CA CYS A 283 -3.09 4.68 -6.46
C CYS A 283 -3.80 5.44 -5.34
N GLN A 284 -3.27 5.43 -4.12
CA GLN A 284 -3.86 6.10 -2.96
C GLN A 284 -4.10 7.60 -3.20
N SER A 285 -3.17 8.27 -3.88
CA SER A 285 -3.24 9.71 -4.13
C SER A 285 -4.46 10.11 -4.99
N ARG A 286 -5.07 9.15 -5.69
CA ARG A 286 -6.35 9.29 -6.39
C ARG A 286 -7.56 9.34 -5.45
N PHE A 287 -7.51 8.62 -4.33
CA PHE A 287 -8.61 8.59 -3.35
C PHE A 287 -8.44 9.62 -2.25
N PHE A 288 -7.25 10.23 -2.16
CA PHE A 288 -6.97 11.30 -1.23
C PHE A 288 -8.02 12.41 -1.33
N TYR A 289 -8.60 12.77 -0.19
CA TYR A 289 -9.59 13.85 -0.06
C TYR A 289 -10.93 13.62 -0.78
N LEU A 290 -11.10 12.49 -1.47
CA LEU A 290 -12.25 12.18 -2.33
C LEU A 290 -13.57 12.23 -1.56
N HIS A 291 -13.68 11.44 -0.49
CA HIS A 291 -14.89 11.32 0.29
C HIS A 291 -15.25 12.64 1.00
N HIS A 292 -14.25 13.35 1.51
CA HIS A 292 -14.45 14.64 2.19
C HIS A 292 -15.00 15.69 1.21
N ALA A 293 -14.38 15.81 0.03
CA ALA A 293 -14.82 16.78 -0.97
C ALA A 293 -16.22 16.49 -1.50
N TRP A 294 -16.53 15.22 -1.82
CA TRP A 294 -17.87 14.88 -2.32
C TRP A 294 -18.96 15.13 -1.29
N ASN A 295 -18.70 14.86 -0.01
CA ASN A 295 -19.66 15.16 1.06
C ASN A 295 -19.85 16.67 1.23
N TYR A 296 -18.77 17.46 1.15
CA TYR A 296 -18.82 18.91 1.33
C TYR A 296 -19.58 19.62 0.20
N TYR A 297 -19.26 19.28 -1.05
CA TYR A 297 -19.90 19.92 -2.22
C TYR A 297 -21.21 19.25 -2.64
N GLY A 298 -21.50 18.04 -2.15
CA GLY A 298 -22.69 17.27 -2.52
C GLY A 298 -22.65 16.68 -3.94
N GLU A 299 -21.52 16.77 -4.64
CA GLU A 299 -21.35 16.30 -6.02
C GLU A 299 -19.90 15.92 -6.34
N GLU A 300 -19.71 15.19 -7.44
CA GLU A 300 -18.39 14.88 -7.99
C GLU A 300 -17.76 16.12 -8.66
N ASN A 301 -16.51 16.43 -8.28
CA ASN A 301 -15.81 17.65 -8.68
C ASN A 301 -14.27 17.42 -8.74
N ASP A 302 -13.53 18.45 -9.13
CA ASP A 302 -12.08 18.39 -9.33
C ASP A 302 -11.25 18.59 -8.05
N VAL A 303 -11.87 18.88 -6.90
CA VAL A 303 -11.15 19.20 -5.65
C VAL A 303 -10.23 18.07 -5.16
N PRO A 304 -10.56 16.77 -5.25
CA PRO A 304 -9.63 15.70 -4.89
C PRO A 304 -8.35 15.71 -5.74
N PHE A 305 -8.50 15.97 -7.04
CA PHE A 305 -7.34 16.16 -7.93
C PHE A 305 -6.53 17.40 -7.53
N ARG A 306 -7.20 18.51 -7.22
CA ARG A 306 -6.54 19.74 -6.75
C ARG A 306 -5.80 19.54 -5.42
N ALA A 307 -6.39 18.84 -4.46
CA ALA A 307 -5.77 18.46 -3.20
C ALA A 307 -4.50 17.62 -3.41
N ASN A 308 -4.55 16.62 -4.29
CA ASN A 308 -3.36 15.85 -4.67
C ASN A 308 -2.30 16.73 -5.34
N ARG A 309 -2.70 17.62 -6.26
CA ARG A 309 -1.78 18.55 -6.95
C ARG A 309 -1.11 19.52 -5.98
N LEU A 310 -1.82 19.98 -4.95
CA LEU A 310 -1.26 20.80 -3.87
C LEU A 310 -0.20 20.02 -3.07
N CYS A 311 -0.48 18.78 -2.70
CA CYS A 311 0.51 17.93 -2.02
C CYS A 311 1.74 17.67 -2.90
N ASP A 312 1.54 17.35 -4.19
CA ASP A 312 2.64 17.21 -5.15
C ASP A 312 3.46 18.51 -5.24
N ALA A 313 2.81 19.67 -5.35
CA ALA A 313 3.44 20.98 -5.46
C ALA A 313 4.28 21.34 -4.24
N TYR A 314 3.72 21.18 -3.04
CA TYR A 314 4.43 21.52 -1.81
C TYR A 314 5.42 20.43 -1.37
N GLY A 315 5.29 19.21 -1.92
CA GLY A 315 6.13 18.06 -1.61
C GLY A 315 5.71 17.34 -0.34
N LEU A 316 4.42 17.02 -0.18
CA LEU A 316 3.87 16.27 0.95
C LEU A 316 3.34 14.90 0.53
N ASP A 317 3.41 13.93 1.43
CA ASP A 317 2.85 12.59 1.24
C ASP A 317 1.33 12.61 1.50
N THR A 318 0.53 12.38 0.46
CA THR A 318 -0.94 12.31 0.56
C THR A 318 -1.42 11.22 1.52
N TRP A 319 -0.63 10.16 1.72
CA TRP A 319 -0.98 9.10 2.65
C TRP A 319 -0.87 9.57 4.11
N GLU A 320 0.19 10.30 4.43
CA GLU A 320 0.40 10.82 5.77
C GLU A 320 -0.50 12.02 6.08
N VAL A 321 -0.80 12.86 5.07
CA VAL A 321 -1.79 13.94 5.23
C VAL A 321 -3.19 13.35 5.45
N GLN A 322 -3.58 12.27 4.74
CA GLN A 322 -4.84 11.58 5.02
C GLN A 322 -4.87 11.02 6.44
N GLY A 323 -3.81 10.34 6.87
CA GLY A 323 -3.72 9.81 8.23
C GLY A 323 -3.81 10.90 9.31
N LEU A 324 -3.28 12.10 9.05
CA LEU A 324 -3.43 13.26 9.93
C LEU A 324 -4.89 13.74 9.99
N ILE A 325 -5.58 13.83 8.85
CA ILE A 325 -7.02 14.17 8.79
C ILE A 325 -7.85 13.13 9.57
N ASP A 326 -7.59 11.84 9.36
CA ASP A 326 -8.28 10.75 10.06
C ASP A 326 -8.09 10.85 11.58
N TRP A 327 -6.87 11.16 12.04
CA TRP A 327 -6.59 11.37 13.46
C TRP A 327 -7.30 12.61 14.01
N LEU A 328 -7.30 13.75 13.29
CA LEU A 328 -8.00 14.97 13.70
C LEU A 328 -9.50 14.71 13.89
N LEU A 329 -10.12 13.97 12.97
CA LEU A 329 -11.52 13.59 13.07
C LEU A 329 -11.80 12.66 14.25
N ALA A 330 -10.96 11.65 14.47
CA ALA A 330 -11.09 10.74 15.60
C ALA A 330 -10.87 11.46 16.94
N ALA A 331 -9.92 12.40 16.99
CA ALA A 331 -9.66 13.20 18.17
C ALA A 331 -10.84 14.12 18.52
N ARG A 332 -11.42 14.79 17.51
CA ARG A 332 -12.66 15.58 17.68
C ARG A 332 -13.81 14.70 18.18
N ALA A 333 -14.00 13.52 17.59
CA ALA A 333 -15.04 12.58 18.01
C ALA A 333 -14.83 12.06 19.45
N ALA A 334 -13.60 11.99 19.92
CA ALA A 334 -13.24 11.64 21.29
C ALA A 334 -13.33 12.83 22.28
N GLY A 335 -13.79 14.00 21.84
CA GLY A 335 -13.92 15.20 22.67
C GLY A 335 -12.60 15.93 22.93
N ILE A 336 -11.54 15.64 22.19
CA ILE A 336 -10.26 16.36 22.28
C ILE A 336 -10.42 17.69 21.54
N ALA A 337 -10.03 18.79 22.18
CA ALA A 337 -10.20 20.15 21.68
C ALA A 337 -9.19 20.54 20.58
N VAL A 338 -9.02 19.67 19.56
CA VAL A 338 -8.05 19.84 18.48
C VAL A 338 -8.25 21.14 17.69
N GLU A 339 -9.48 21.58 17.47
CA GLU A 339 -9.78 22.80 16.71
C GLU A 339 -9.26 24.06 17.42
N ARG A 340 -9.48 24.14 18.74
CA ARG A 340 -8.95 25.23 19.59
C ARG A 340 -7.43 25.15 19.70
N ASP A 341 -6.90 23.97 20.00
CA ASP A 341 -5.48 23.80 20.34
C ASP A 341 -4.54 23.81 19.12
N LEU A 342 -5.09 23.65 17.91
CA LEU A 342 -4.37 23.73 16.64
C LEU A 342 -4.82 24.91 15.77
N ASP A 343 -5.69 25.79 16.27
CA ASP A 343 -6.22 26.92 15.49
C ASP A 343 -6.67 26.47 14.09
N LEU A 344 -7.55 25.47 14.06
CA LEU A 344 -7.99 24.80 12.84
C LEU A 344 -9.51 24.63 12.87
N ASP A 345 -10.19 25.15 11.86
CA ASP A 345 -11.64 24.99 11.70
C ASP A 345 -11.93 23.74 10.85
N LEU A 346 -12.35 22.65 11.50
CA LEU A 346 -12.66 21.39 10.82
C LEU A 346 -14.06 21.41 10.16
N SER A 347 -14.84 22.49 10.29
CA SER A 347 -16.11 22.63 9.57
C SER A 347 -15.90 22.81 8.06
N GLY A 348 -14.76 23.36 7.65
CA GLY A 348 -14.35 23.49 6.25
C GLY A 348 -13.82 22.20 5.62
N LEU A 349 -13.66 21.10 6.39
CA LEU A 349 -13.09 19.86 5.85
C LEU A 349 -13.89 19.35 4.64
N GLY A 350 -13.17 19.13 3.53
CA GLY A 350 -13.72 18.78 2.24
C GLY A 350 -13.65 19.91 1.21
N SER A 351 -13.55 21.17 1.64
CA SER A 351 -13.37 22.31 0.75
C SER A 351 -11.94 22.39 0.18
N LEU A 352 -11.77 23.09 -0.95
CA LEU A 352 -10.44 23.37 -1.50
C LEU A 352 -9.64 24.30 -0.58
N GLU A 353 -10.30 25.27 0.03
CA GLU A 353 -9.71 26.26 0.92
C GLU A 353 -9.10 25.62 2.17
N PHE A 354 -9.80 24.65 2.77
CA PHE A 354 -9.33 23.93 3.94
C PHE A 354 -8.07 23.15 3.64
N ILE A 355 -8.05 22.39 2.54
CA ILE A 355 -6.88 21.57 2.21
C ILE A 355 -5.69 22.42 1.77
N GLU A 356 -5.94 23.56 1.10
CA GLU A 356 -4.87 24.52 0.81
C GLU A 356 -4.26 25.08 2.11
N ASP A 357 -5.07 25.53 3.05
CA ASP A 357 -4.58 26.05 4.34
C ASP A 357 -3.79 24.98 5.11
N LEU A 358 -4.34 23.76 5.22
CA LEU A 358 -3.68 22.65 5.90
C LEU A 358 -2.32 22.30 5.28
N VAL A 359 -2.26 22.15 3.95
CA VAL A 359 -1.01 21.88 3.22
C VAL A 359 0.01 22.99 3.43
N ARG A 360 -0.41 24.26 3.39
CA ARG A 360 0.49 25.42 3.59
C ARG A 360 1.01 25.48 5.02
N ARG A 361 0.16 25.30 6.03
CA ARG A 361 0.56 25.27 7.45
C ARG A 361 1.62 24.21 7.69
N ILE A 362 1.36 22.98 7.23
CA ILE A 362 2.30 21.84 7.35
C ILE A 362 3.62 22.15 6.64
N SER A 363 3.54 22.50 5.35
CA SER A 363 4.73 22.62 4.49
C SER A 363 5.63 23.79 4.87
N LEU A 364 5.05 24.87 5.38
CA LEU A 364 5.75 26.09 5.77
C LEU A 364 6.00 26.16 7.28
N ARG A 365 5.57 25.15 8.05
CA ARG A 365 5.64 25.09 9.51
C ARG A 365 5.15 26.37 10.20
N ARG A 366 4.03 26.94 9.73
CA ARG A 366 3.47 28.20 10.27
C ARG A 366 2.38 27.94 11.30
N GLY A 367 2.44 28.63 12.44
CA GLY A 367 1.46 28.49 13.52
C GLY A 367 1.39 27.04 14.05
N SER A 368 0.20 26.43 14.00
CA SER A 368 0.01 25.00 14.32
C SER A 368 0.74 24.04 13.37
N GLY A 369 1.25 24.54 12.25
CA GLY A 369 2.08 23.83 11.29
C GLY A 369 3.27 23.08 11.89
N GLU A 370 3.90 23.60 12.96
CA GLU A 370 5.01 22.91 13.63
C GLU A 370 4.59 21.56 14.23
N ARG A 371 3.39 21.51 14.83
CA ARG A 371 2.82 20.29 15.41
C ARG A 371 2.26 19.39 14.32
N LEU A 372 1.54 19.96 13.34
CA LEU A 372 0.94 19.22 12.23
C LEU A 372 2.00 18.56 11.33
N ALA A 373 3.16 19.18 11.15
CA ALA A 373 4.29 18.64 10.38
C ALA A 373 4.85 17.32 10.93
N LEU A 374 4.58 16.99 12.19
CA LEU A 374 4.97 15.73 12.81
C LEU A 374 4.09 14.54 12.35
N GLY A 375 3.03 14.80 11.58
CA GLY A 375 2.05 13.79 11.15
C GLY A 375 1.17 13.27 12.28
N ALA A 376 0.27 12.35 11.95
CA ALA A 376 -0.79 11.88 12.85
C ALA A 376 -0.28 11.44 14.24
N GLN A 377 0.68 10.51 14.25
CA GLN A 377 1.23 9.98 15.51
C GLN A 377 2.09 11.01 16.25
N GLY A 378 2.83 11.84 15.51
CA GLY A 378 3.66 12.89 16.09
C GLY A 378 2.80 13.93 16.81
N VAL A 379 1.76 14.45 16.13
CA VAL A 379 0.82 15.39 16.75
C VAL A 379 0.08 14.74 17.91
N ALA A 380 -0.35 13.47 17.78
CA ALA A 380 -1.04 12.74 18.84
C ALA A 380 -0.24 12.70 20.15
N ARG A 381 1.08 12.47 20.07
CA ARG A 381 1.97 12.49 21.24
C ARG A 381 2.07 13.87 21.90
N THR A 382 1.97 14.95 21.13
CA THR A 382 1.96 16.31 21.71
C THR A 382 0.72 16.60 22.56
N PHE A 383 -0.39 15.88 22.33
CA PHE A 383 -1.59 15.96 23.18
C PHE A 383 -1.53 15.02 24.39
N GLY A 384 -0.76 13.93 24.30
CA GLY A 384 -0.60 12.95 25.38
C GLY A 384 -1.87 12.13 25.68
N GLY A 385 -1.86 11.40 26.79
CA GLY A 385 -3.03 10.68 27.31
C GLY A 385 -3.72 9.76 26.29
N SER A 386 -5.05 9.80 26.27
CA SER A 386 -5.88 9.02 25.33
C SER A 386 -5.69 9.46 23.87
N ALA A 387 -5.34 10.73 23.61
CA ALA A 387 -5.10 11.25 22.27
C ALA A 387 -3.92 10.56 21.59
N ALA A 388 -2.85 10.31 22.34
CA ALA A 388 -1.66 9.59 21.89
C ALA A 388 -1.91 8.11 21.57
N GLN A 389 -3.05 7.55 22.02
CA GLN A 389 -3.46 6.16 21.77
C GLN A 389 -4.50 6.03 20.66
N LEU A 390 -4.94 7.14 20.07
CA LEU A 390 -5.87 7.11 18.95
C LEU A 390 -5.17 6.65 17.68
N ASP A 391 -5.42 5.40 17.32
CA ASP A 391 -5.18 4.90 15.98
C ASP A 391 -6.50 4.91 15.20
N ALA A 392 -6.54 5.73 14.15
CA ALA A 392 -7.72 6.00 13.33
C ALA A 392 -7.51 5.68 11.84
N ARG A 393 -6.30 5.26 11.45
CA ARG A 393 -5.96 4.99 10.05
C ARG A 393 -6.73 3.76 9.56
N CYS A 394 -7.42 3.91 8.44
CA CYS A 394 -8.00 2.78 7.72
C CYS A 394 -6.93 2.16 6.81
N ASP A 395 -6.30 1.06 7.24
CA ASP A 395 -5.26 0.38 6.47
C ASP A 395 -5.87 -0.62 5.46
N PRO A 396 -5.68 -0.45 4.14
CA PRO A 396 -6.16 -1.37 3.10
C PRO A 396 -5.49 -2.75 3.11
N TYR A 397 -4.46 -2.96 3.94
CA TYR A 397 -3.71 -4.20 4.05
C TYR A 397 -3.77 -4.79 5.47
N ASP A 398 -4.74 -4.35 6.28
CA ASP A 398 -4.92 -4.72 7.68
C ASP A 398 -4.78 -6.24 7.91
N PRO A 399 -3.87 -6.68 8.79
CA PRO A 399 -3.62 -8.11 8.97
C PRO A 399 -4.75 -8.85 9.69
N ARG A 400 -5.71 -8.14 10.30
CA ARG A 400 -6.95 -8.75 10.81
C ARG A 400 -7.82 -9.27 9.66
N TYR A 401 -7.74 -8.63 8.50
CA TYR A 401 -8.39 -9.06 7.26
C TYR A 401 -7.51 -10.01 6.44
N CYS A 402 -6.27 -9.59 6.12
CA CYS A 402 -5.31 -10.39 5.37
C CYS A 402 -4.18 -10.92 6.28
N THR A 403 -4.35 -12.09 6.89
CA THR A 403 -3.41 -12.60 7.90
C THR A 403 -2.01 -12.93 7.40
N VAL A 404 -1.82 -13.08 6.10
CA VAL A 404 -0.49 -13.19 5.48
C VAL A 404 0.36 -11.96 5.76
N ASN A 405 -0.25 -10.80 5.93
CA ASN A 405 0.46 -9.54 6.19
C ASN A 405 0.92 -9.38 7.64
N ALA A 406 0.51 -10.25 8.57
CA ALA A 406 0.74 -10.06 10.01
C ALA A 406 2.22 -9.90 10.37
N LEU A 407 3.12 -10.62 9.69
CA LEU A 407 4.57 -10.53 9.92
C LEU A 407 5.31 -9.61 8.94
N LEU A 408 4.62 -8.88 8.06
CA LEU A 408 5.28 -7.98 7.11
C LEU A 408 5.57 -6.61 7.74
N TYR A 409 4.69 -6.12 8.61
CA TYR A 409 4.88 -4.84 9.32
C TYR A 409 6.01 -4.78 10.34
N PRO A 410 6.22 -5.79 11.23
CA PRO A 410 7.12 -5.63 12.39
C PRO A 410 8.60 -5.40 12.05
N PHE A 411 9.03 -5.75 10.84
CA PHE A 411 10.45 -5.77 10.45
C PHE A 411 10.83 -4.65 9.48
N GLU A 412 9.94 -3.68 9.25
CA GLU A 412 10.12 -2.60 8.29
C GLU A 412 9.93 -1.24 8.97
N THR A 413 10.68 -0.23 8.54
CA THR A 413 10.66 1.12 9.15
C THR A 413 9.49 2.00 8.72
N ARG A 414 8.74 1.51 7.74
CA ARG A 414 7.55 2.11 7.16
C ARG A 414 6.64 0.99 6.68
N GLU A 415 5.41 1.32 6.31
CA GLU A 415 4.52 0.35 5.65
C GLU A 415 5.18 -0.20 4.38
N PRO A 416 5.46 -1.52 4.30
CA PRO A 416 6.19 -2.10 3.18
C PRO A 416 5.21 -2.47 2.05
N ILE A 417 4.67 -1.44 1.39
CA ILE A 417 3.60 -1.56 0.39
C ILE A 417 3.87 -2.64 -0.66
N GLN A 418 5.11 -2.79 -1.14
CA GLN A 418 5.45 -3.81 -2.13
C GLN A 418 5.23 -5.24 -1.62
N GLN A 419 5.50 -5.49 -0.34
CA GLN A 419 5.24 -6.78 0.30
C GLN A 419 3.74 -6.98 0.55
N LEU A 420 3.06 -5.95 1.06
CA LEU A 420 1.65 -5.97 1.38
C LEU A 420 0.76 -6.20 0.14
N HIS A 421 1.18 -5.70 -1.03
CA HIS A 421 0.51 -5.92 -2.30
C HIS A 421 0.42 -7.39 -2.70
N GLU A 422 1.43 -8.22 -2.39
CA GLU A 422 1.46 -9.61 -2.88
C GLU A 422 0.25 -10.42 -2.38
N ALA A 423 -0.08 -10.32 -1.09
CA ALA A 423 -1.24 -11.00 -0.53
C ALA A 423 -2.52 -10.14 -0.54
N GLY A 424 -2.39 -8.83 -0.31
CA GLY A 424 -3.54 -7.91 -0.25
C GLY A 424 -4.29 -7.80 -1.57
N LEU A 425 -3.58 -7.73 -2.70
CA LEU A 425 -4.22 -7.69 -4.03
C LEU A 425 -4.83 -9.04 -4.41
N VAL A 426 -4.21 -10.16 -4.03
CA VAL A 426 -4.79 -11.51 -4.23
C VAL A 426 -6.09 -11.63 -3.44
N LEU A 427 -6.13 -11.20 -2.18
CA LEU A 427 -7.35 -11.25 -1.37
C LEU A 427 -8.44 -10.33 -1.95
N SER A 428 -8.07 -9.14 -2.43
CA SER A 428 -9.01 -8.20 -3.05
C SER A 428 -9.62 -8.74 -4.37
N GLN A 429 -8.81 -9.40 -5.20
CA GLN A 429 -9.30 -10.10 -6.40
C GLN A 429 -10.19 -11.29 -6.03
N TRP A 430 -9.80 -12.07 -5.02
CA TRP A 430 -10.61 -13.15 -4.49
C TRP A 430 -11.96 -12.68 -3.95
N SER A 431 -11.98 -11.53 -3.28
CA SER A 431 -13.21 -10.89 -2.78
C SER A 431 -14.18 -10.59 -3.92
N SER A 432 -13.64 -10.16 -5.07
CA SER A 432 -14.41 -9.88 -6.28
C SER A 432 -15.05 -11.15 -6.84
N TRP A 433 -14.28 -12.24 -6.90
CA TRP A 433 -14.78 -13.56 -7.29
C TRP A 433 -15.86 -14.06 -6.33
N ALA A 434 -15.64 -13.94 -5.01
CA ALA A 434 -16.58 -14.35 -3.98
C ALA A 434 -17.93 -13.61 -4.06
N LYS A 435 -17.93 -12.37 -4.59
CA LYS A 435 -19.14 -11.56 -4.84
C LYS A 435 -19.72 -11.72 -6.25
N GLY A 436 -19.20 -12.63 -7.07
CA GLY A 436 -19.75 -12.95 -8.39
C GLY A 436 -19.44 -11.93 -9.48
N VAL A 437 -18.33 -11.19 -9.37
CA VAL A 437 -17.87 -10.29 -10.44
C VAL A 437 -17.53 -11.14 -11.70
N PRO A 438 -18.13 -10.86 -12.88
CA PRO A 438 -18.00 -11.74 -14.05
C PRO A 438 -16.58 -12.04 -14.54
N GLU A 439 -15.65 -11.09 -14.39
CA GLU A 439 -14.27 -11.22 -14.87
C GLU A 439 -13.27 -11.68 -13.79
N ALA A 440 -13.72 -11.90 -12.55
CA ALA A 440 -12.82 -12.26 -11.46
C ALA A 440 -12.50 -13.77 -11.49
N HIS A 441 -11.23 -14.13 -11.70
CA HIS A 441 -10.77 -15.53 -11.81
C HIS A 441 -10.12 -16.09 -10.54
N VAL A 442 -9.73 -15.23 -9.58
CA VAL A 442 -9.01 -15.65 -8.38
C VAL A 442 -9.96 -16.34 -7.39
N SER A 443 -10.27 -17.61 -7.62
CA SER A 443 -11.12 -18.41 -6.74
C SER A 443 -10.39 -18.88 -5.48
N SER A 444 -11.12 -19.47 -4.52
CA SER A 444 -10.49 -20.12 -3.37
C SER A 444 -9.50 -21.23 -3.77
N ALA A 445 -9.72 -21.92 -4.90
CA ALA A 445 -8.77 -22.90 -5.42
C ALA A 445 -7.49 -22.23 -5.94
N VAL A 446 -7.62 -21.08 -6.60
CA VAL A 446 -6.48 -20.27 -7.06
C VAL A 446 -5.66 -19.75 -5.89
N VAL A 447 -6.31 -19.20 -4.85
CA VAL A 447 -5.60 -18.74 -3.63
C VAL A 447 -4.84 -19.88 -2.97
N ARG A 448 -5.40 -21.10 -2.94
CA ARG A 448 -4.72 -22.30 -2.44
C ARG A 448 -3.52 -22.69 -3.29
N GLY A 449 -3.64 -22.62 -4.61
CA GLY A 449 -2.53 -22.86 -5.53
C GLY A 449 -1.42 -21.81 -5.42
N ILE A 450 -1.78 -20.54 -5.25
CA ILE A 450 -0.84 -19.44 -4.94
C ILE A 450 -0.13 -19.73 -3.62
N ALA A 451 -0.87 -20.10 -2.57
CA ALA A 451 -0.29 -20.40 -1.27
C ALA A 451 0.73 -21.54 -1.33
N GLU A 452 0.42 -22.60 -2.07
CA GLU A 452 1.32 -23.72 -2.30
C GLU A 452 2.58 -23.31 -3.08
N ARG A 453 2.42 -22.59 -4.19
CA ARG A 453 3.52 -22.27 -5.12
C ARG A 453 4.38 -21.09 -4.65
N PHE A 454 3.78 -20.04 -4.10
CA PHE A 454 4.46 -18.78 -3.75
C PHE A 454 4.69 -18.61 -2.24
N TRP A 455 3.74 -19.04 -1.41
CA TRP A 455 3.76 -18.78 0.05
C TRP A 455 4.25 -19.96 0.89
N GLY A 456 4.66 -21.05 0.23
CA GLY A 456 5.34 -22.18 0.86
C GLY A 456 4.44 -23.26 1.45
N GLY A 457 3.12 -23.15 1.27
CA GLY A 457 2.21 -24.24 1.59
C GLY A 457 0.75 -23.79 1.66
N VAL A 458 -0.15 -24.71 1.33
CA VAL A 458 -1.60 -24.46 1.26
C VAL A 458 -2.24 -23.92 2.55
N ALA A 459 -1.63 -24.16 3.72
CA ALA A 459 -2.09 -23.60 5.00
C ALA A 459 -2.11 -22.06 5.00
N ALA A 460 -1.22 -21.43 4.23
CA ALA A 460 -1.18 -19.98 4.10
C ALA A 460 -2.46 -19.41 3.43
N ALA A 461 -3.22 -20.20 2.68
CA ALA A 461 -4.46 -19.74 2.03
C ALA A 461 -5.63 -19.51 2.99
N ASP A 462 -5.65 -20.15 4.16
CA ASP A 462 -6.71 -19.97 5.14
C ASP A 462 -6.49 -18.67 5.91
N MET A 463 -7.29 -17.65 5.61
CA MET A 463 -7.15 -16.35 6.26
C MET A 463 -7.66 -16.36 7.70
N THR A 464 -8.42 -17.37 8.15
CA THR A 464 -8.96 -17.42 9.53
C THR A 464 -7.94 -17.81 10.59
N THR A 465 -6.80 -18.36 10.17
CA THR A 465 -5.73 -18.80 11.08
C THR A 465 -4.44 -18.02 10.81
N LEU A 466 -3.46 -18.21 11.69
CA LEU A 466 -2.08 -17.76 11.49
C LEU A 466 -1.17 -18.92 11.02
N ASP A 467 -1.73 -20.09 10.74
CA ASP A 467 -0.94 -21.24 10.31
C ASP A 467 -0.38 -21.01 8.90
N GLY A 468 0.87 -21.43 8.69
CA GLY A 468 1.64 -21.21 7.46
C GLY A 468 2.08 -19.76 7.21
N LYS A 469 1.62 -18.78 8.01
CA LYS A 469 1.88 -17.35 7.73
C LYS A 469 3.32 -16.92 7.99
N ALA A 470 4.07 -17.63 8.84
CA ALA A 470 5.50 -17.36 9.05
C ALA A 470 6.35 -17.64 7.81
N GLU A 471 6.14 -18.80 7.17
CA GLU A 471 6.83 -19.16 5.93
C GLU A 471 6.36 -18.28 4.76
N ALA A 472 5.05 -17.96 4.71
CA ALA A 472 4.51 -17.02 3.73
C ALA A 472 5.20 -15.66 3.81
N ALA A 473 5.27 -15.06 5.00
CA ALA A 473 5.91 -13.77 5.20
C ALA A 473 7.40 -13.80 4.83
N ARG A 474 8.13 -14.86 5.22
CA ARG A 474 9.54 -15.04 4.86
C ARG A 474 9.74 -15.05 3.34
N ARG A 475 8.96 -15.87 2.61
CA ARG A 475 9.05 -15.99 1.15
C ARG A 475 8.66 -14.70 0.43
N ILE A 476 7.62 -14.01 0.91
CA ILE A 476 7.20 -12.71 0.38
C ILE A 476 8.35 -11.71 0.55
N GLN A 477 8.91 -11.55 1.76
CA GLN A 477 10.02 -10.64 1.99
C GLN A 477 11.23 -10.95 1.11
N ASP A 478 11.66 -12.21 1.03
CA ASP A 478 12.82 -12.58 0.21
C ASP A 478 12.57 -12.24 -1.28
N ARG A 479 11.41 -12.61 -1.81
CA ARG A 479 11.05 -12.32 -3.20
C ARG A 479 10.96 -10.82 -3.49
N GLN A 480 10.34 -10.07 -2.58
CA GLN A 480 10.09 -8.65 -2.74
C GLN A 480 11.37 -7.82 -2.62
N LEU A 481 12.27 -8.19 -1.71
CA LEU A 481 13.59 -7.57 -1.61
C LEU A 481 14.45 -7.89 -2.83
N ALA A 482 14.42 -9.13 -3.34
CA ALA A 482 15.09 -9.47 -4.60
C ALA A 482 14.53 -8.64 -5.77
N LYS A 483 13.22 -8.44 -5.84
CA LYS A 483 12.55 -7.60 -6.83
C LYS A 483 12.98 -6.13 -6.78
N GLU A 484 13.12 -5.57 -5.58
CA GLU A 484 13.65 -4.22 -5.36
C GLU A 484 15.13 -4.11 -5.77
N CYS A 485 15.90 -5.21 -5.70
CA CYS A 485 17.26 -5.27 -6.23
C CYS A 485 17.29 -5.35 -7.77
N LEU A 486 16.34 -6.06 -8.37
CA LEU A 486 16.16 -6.18 -9.82
C LEU A 486 15.75 -4.86 -10.49
N GLY A 487 14.92 -4.07 -9.81
CA GLY A 487 14.37 -2.82 -10.34
C GLY A 487 13.11 -3.00 -11.19
N VAL A 488 12.23 -3.93 -10.81
CA VAL A 488 10.96 -4.20 -11.51
C VAL A 488 9.72 -3.83 -10.69
N CYS A 489 8.61 -3.59 -11.38
CA CYS A 489 7.36 -3.07 -10.81
C CYS A 489 6.62 -4.12 -9.98
N ASP A 490 6.07 -3.69 -8.83
CA ASP A 490 5.30 -4.52 -7.92
C ASP A 490 3.87 -4.82 -8.38
N TRP A 491 3.32 -3.97 -9.25
CA TRP A 491 2.02 -4.22 -9.89
C TRP A 491 2.09 -5.27 -11.00
N MET A 492 3.28 -5.51 -11.54
CA MET A 492 3.50 -6.49 -12.60
C MET A 492 4.08 -7.78 -12.04
N PHE A 493 5.03 -7.66 -11.11
CA PHE A 493 5.80 -8.76 -10.54
C PHE A 493 5.59 -8.84 -9.01
N PRO A 494 5.42 -10.04 -8.42
CA PRO A 494 5.45 -11.32 -9.12
C PRO A 494 4.23 -11.52 -10.01
N LEU A 495 4.43 -12.28 -11.08
CA LEU A 495 3.35 -12.79 -11.90
C LEU A 495 2.68 -13.93 -11.12
N ILE A 496 1.89 -13.57 -10.11
CA ILE A 496 1.38 -14.48 -9.08
C ILE A 496 0.10 -15.21 -9.51
N ASP A 497 -0.68 -14.59 -10.38
CA ASP A 497 -1.94 -15.10 -10.93
C ASP A 497 -1.99 -14.88 -12.45
N LEU A 498 -2.69 -15.77 -13.15
CA LEU A 498 -2.85 -15.76 -14.60
C LEU A 498 -4.34 -15.87 -14.97
N PRO A 499 -4.93 -14.87 -15.64
CA PRO A 499 -6.29 -14.98 -16.15
C PRO A 499 -6.47 -16.16 -17.13
N PRO A 500 -5.55 -16.42 -18.09
CA PRO A 500 -5.60 -17.66 -18.87
C PRO A 500 -4.84 -18.80 -18.17
N GLY A 501 -5.35 -20.03 -18.28
CA GLY A 501 -4.71 -21.25 -17.75
C GLY A 501 -5.67 -22.14 -16.97
N ASN A 502 -5.30 -23.41 -16.78
CA ASN A 502 -6.18 -24.39 -16.11
C ASN A 502 -6.26 -24.22 -14.59
N ASP A 503 -5.19 -23.71 -13.95
CA ASP A 503 -5.14 -23.48 -12.50
C ASP A 503 -5.11 -21.99 -12.12
N HIS A 504 -4.95 -21.10 -13.09
CA HIS A 504 -4.82 -19.65 -12.94
C HIS A 504 -3.70 -19.17 -11.99
N VAL A 505 -2.75 -20.04 -11.64
CA VAL A 505 -1.62 -19.71 -10.76
C VAL A 505 -0.42 -19.34 -11.61
N GLY A 506 0.27 -18.25 -11.24
CA GLY A 506 1.39 -17.76 -12.02
C GLY A 506 2.71 -18.50 -11.84
N ASP A 507 3.77 -17.95 -12.44
CA ASP A 507 5.10 -18.55 -12.54
C ASP A 507 6.10 -17.83 -11.62
N PRO A 508 6.58 -18.46 -10.52
CA PRO A 508 7.54 -17.86 -9.60
C PRO A 508 8.96 -17.76 -10.18
N ALA A 509 9.25 -18.37 -11.33
CA ALA A 509 10.57 -18.37 -11.94
C ALA A 509 10.72 -17.29 -13.04
N ILE A 510 9.66 -16.54 -13.35
CA ILE A 510 9.70 -15.60 -14.49
C ILE A 510 10.74 -14.49 -14.28
N GLU A 511 10.88 -13.95 -13.06
CA GLU A 511 11.88 -12.91 -12.78
C GLU A 511 13.31 -13.42 -12.90
N SER A 512 13.58 -14.68 -12.51
CA SER A 512 14.93 -15.25 -12.61
C SER A 512 15.31 -15.55 -14.07
N ARG A 513 14.34 -15.95 -14.89
CA ARG A 513 14.52 -16.09 -16.35
C ARG A 513 14.80 -14.75 -17.03
N ILE A 514 14.05 -13.70 -16.68
CA ILE A 514 14.29 -12.35 -17.19
C ILE A 514 15.69 -11.87 -16.78
N LEU A 515 16.07 -12.06 -15.52
CA LEU A 515 17.42 -11.70 -15.06
C LEU A 515 18.49 -12.47 -15.84
N SER A 516 18.32 -13.79 -15.99
CA SER A 516 19.29 -14.64 -16.68
C SER A 516 19.51 -14.20 -18.12
N ALA A 517 18.43 -13.93 -18.85
CA ALA A 517 18.49 -13.42 -20.21
C ALA A 517 19.12 -12.00 -20.28
N ALA A 518 18.89 -11.16 -19.27
CA ALA A 518 19.46 -9.82 -19.22
C ALA A 518 20.99 -9.83 -19.02
N VAL A 519 21.46 -10.58 -18.03
CA VAL A 519 22.87 -10.56 -17.58
C VAL A 519 23.74 -11.62 -18.26
N GLY A 520 23.16 -12.71 -18.76
CA GLY A 520 23.85 -13.82 -19.41
C GLY A 520 24.35 -14.93 -18.47
N SER A 521 24.21 -14.76 -17.15
CA SER A 521 24.46 -15.80 -16.16
C SER A 521 23.16 -16.49 -15.77
N SER A 522 23.21 -17.78 -15.43
CA SER A 522 22.02 -18.53 -15.02
C SER A 522 21.60 -18.20 -13.58
N PHE A 523 20.33 -17.84 -13.39
CA PHE A 523 19.70 -17.62 -12.09
C PHE A 523 18.41 -18.45 -11.98
N GLY A 524 18.29 -19.21 -10.89
CA GLY A 524 17.05 -19.84 -10.47
C GLY A 524 16.27 -19.02 -9.44
N GLU A 525 15.08 -19.51 -9.07
CA GLU A 525 14.28 -18.90 -8.00
C GLU A 525 15.04 -18.91 -6.65
N ALA A 526 15.77 -20.00 -6.37
CA ALA A 526 16.53 -20.14 -5.13
C ALA A 526 17.63 -19.08 -5.00
N ASP A 527 18.29 -18.72 -6.10
CA ASP A 527 19.34 -17.69 -6.13
C ASP A 527 18.75 -16.31 -5.81
N LEU A 528 17.63 -15.96 -6.45
CA LEU A 528 16.91 -14.71 -6.15
C LEU A 528 16.43 -14.65 -4.71
N ARG A 529 15.86 -15.75 -4.19
CA ARG A 529 15.44 -15.81 -2.77
C ARG A 529 16.63 -15.61 -1.83
N ARG A 530 17.78 -16.24 -2.12
CA ARG A 530 19.00 -16.07 -1.31
C ARG A 530 19.50 -14.63 -1.34
N ILE A 531 19.46 -13.96 -2.49
CA ILE A 531 19.80 -12.52 -2.59
C ILE A 531 18.84 -11.68 -1.74
N GLY A 532 17.54 -11.92 -1.86
CA GLY A 532 16.53 -11.22 -1.07
C GLY A 532 16.68 -11.42 0.43
N GLU A 533 16.92 -12.67 0.86
CA GLU A 533 17.17 -13.02 2.25
C GLU A 533 18.43 -12.35 2.81
N ARG A 534 19.52 -12.31 2.02
CA ARG A 534 20.74 -11.59 2.36
C ARG A 534 20.48 -10.10 2.58
N VAL A 535 19.77 -9.45 1.66
CA VAL A 535 19.45 -8.01 1.77
C VAL A 535 18.52 -7.75 2.97
N PHE A 536 17.56 -8.64 3.23
CA PHE A 536 16.69 -8.55 4.40
C PHE A 536 17.50 -8.64 5.72
N HIS A 537 18.47 -9.54 5.81
CA HIS A 537 19.36 -9.63 6.98
C HIS A 537 20.28 -8.42 7.13
N LEU A 538 20.83 -7.90 6.03
CA LEU A 538 21.61 -6.66 6.05
C LEU A 538 20.77 -5.48 6.55
N GLN A 539 19.54 -5.35 6.07
CA GLN A 539 18.63 -4.32 6.58
C GLN A 539 18.31 -4.54 8.07
N ARG A 540 18.03 -5.79 8.49
CA ARG A 540 17.83 -6.09 9.92
C ARG A 540 19.03 -5.64 10.75
N ALA A 541 20.25 -5.89 10.28
CA ALA A 541 21.47 -5.43 10.94
C ALA A 541 21.53 -3.89 11.05
N VAL A 542 21.19 -3.18 9.97
CA VAL A 542 21.06 -1.70 9.98
C VAL A 542 20.09 -1.25 11.06
N LEU A 543 18.90 -1.85 11.14
CA LEU A 543 17.89 -1.46 12.13
C LEU A 543 18.34 -1.72 13.56
N LEU A 544 18.98 -2.87 13.82
CA LEU A 544 19.48 -3.23 15.15
C LEU A 544 20.55 -2.23 15.62
N ARG A 545 21.53 -1.89 14.76
CA ARG A 545 22.56 -0.90 15.14
C ARG A 545 22.01 0.52 15.30
N GLU A 546 20.83 0.81 14.73
CA GLU A 546 20.10 2.07 14.86
C GLU A 546 19.03 2.03 15.98
N GLY A 547 19.13 1.06 16.90
CA GLY A 547 18.34 1.04 18.12
C GLY A 547 16.98 0.33 18.00
N HIS A 548 16.77 -0.49 16.97
CA HIS A 548 15.64 -1.45 16.97
C HIS A 548 15.87 -2.54 18.02
N ARG A 549 14.93 -2.72 18.94
CA ARG A 549 15.09 -3.55 20.15
C ARG A 549 14.60 -4.99 19.98
N ALA A 550 14.68 -5.51 18.76
CA ALA A 550 14.26 -6.84 18.37
C ALA A 550 12.86 -7.20 18.90
N VAL A 551 12.72 -8.20 19.78
CA VAL A 551 11.43 -8.70 20.31
C VAL A 551 10.49 -7.59 20.79
N GLU A 552 11.04 -6.53 21.38
CA GLU A 552 10.25 -5.42 21.93
C GLU A 552 9.60 -4.56 20.85
N ASP A 553 10.25 -4.42 19.69
CA ASP A 553 9.78 -3.61 18.58
C ASP A 553 9.12 -4.45 17.48
N ASP A 554 9.42 -5.76 17.40
CA ASP A 554 8.87 -6.75 16.46
C ASP A 554 7.40 -7.14 16.79
N GLU A 555 6.51 -6.15 16.98
CA GLU A 555 5.10 -6.35 17.36
C GLU A 555 4.12 -5.94 16.24
N LEU A 556 2.80 -6.05 16.47
CA LEU A 556 1.78 -5.30 15.71
C LEU A 556 1.31 -4.05 16.49
N PRO A 557 0.70 -3.03 15.83
CA PRO A 557 0.13 -1.90 16.55
C PRO A 557 -0.91 -2.41 17.55
N ALA A 558 -0.93 -1.81 18.75
CA ALA A 558 -1.79 -2.29 19.83
C ALA A 558 -3.27 -2.37 19.41
N ALA A 559 -3.74 -1.43 18.59
CA ALA A 559 -5.10 -1.39 18.06
C ALA A 559 -5.52 -2.66 17.31
N TRP A 560 -4.61 -3.37 16.64
CA TRP A 560 -4.94 -4.60 15.90
C TRP A 560 -5.12 -5.82 16.81
N HIS A 561 -4.63 -5.74 18.05
CA HIS A 561 -4.91 -6.71 19.12
C HIS A 561 -6.16 -6.32 19.92
N ASP A 562 -6.31 -5.03 20.20
CA ASP A 562 -7.22 -4.53 21.23
C ASP A 562 -8.55 -4.02 20.65
N ARG A 563 -8.69 -3.88 19.32
CA ARG A 563 -9.94 -3.47 18.68
C ARG A 563 -10.34 -4.48 17.60
N PRO A 564 -11.62 -4.89 17.55
CA PRO A 564 -12.09 -5.74 16.49
C PRO A 564 -12.15 -4.95 15.18
N ILE A 565 -11.84 -5.59 14.06
CA ILE A 565 -12.07 -4.99 12.74
C ILE A 565 -13.58 -4.92 12.48
N GLN A 566 -14.07 -3.74 12.08
CA GLN A 566 -15.49 -3.47 11.87
C GLN A 566 -15.86 -3.26 10.39
N THR A 567 -14.88 -2.88 9.58
CA THR A 567 -15.04 -2.65 8.14
C THR A 567 -13.66 -2.65 7.49
N HIS A 568 -13.62 -2.68 6.15
CA HIS A 568 -12.39 -2.55 5.38
C HIS A 568 -12.68 -1.87 4.05
N VAL A 569 -11.75 -1.04 3.57
CA VAL A 569 -11.92 -0.25 2.34
C VAL A 569 -12.09 -1.12 1.10
N ALA A 570 -11.43 -2.28 1.07
CA ALA A 570 -11.67 -3.26 0.02
C ALA A 570 -13.05 -3.90 0.20
N ASP A 571 -13.30 -4.60 1.32
CA ASP A 571 -14.55 -5.35 1.54
C ASP A 571 -15.21 -4.94 2.87
N PRO A 572 -16.36 -4.24 2.86
CA PRO A 572 -17.08 -3.93 4.09
C PRO A 572 -17.61 -5.18 4.81
N ASP A 573 -17.85 -6.28 4.09
CA ASP A 573 -18.33 -7.55 4.64
C ASP A 573 -17.17 -8.43 5.17
N LEU A 574 -15.91 -8.01 4.91
CA LEU A 574 -14.69 -8.68 5.33
C LEU A 574 -14.67 -10.17 4.94
N LEU A 575 -15.11 -10.49 3.71
CA LEU A 575 -15.11 -11.88 3.24
C LEU A 575 -13.68 -12.36 3.01
N ALA A 576 -13.36 -13.58 3.42
CA ALA A 576 -12.06 -14.18 3.22
C ALA A 576 -12.15 -15.70 2.98
N PRO A 577 -11.15 -16.33 2.34
CA PRO A 577 -11.08 -17.78 2.23
C PRO A 577 -10.70 -18.37 3.59
N GLY A 578 -11.57 -19.24 4.10
CA GLY A 578 -11.38 -20.00 5.34
C GLY A 578 -10.98 -21.45 5.11
N PRO A 579 -11.22 -22.34 6.09
CA PRO A 579 -10.84 -23.74 6.01
C PRO A 579 -11.38 -24.43 4.74
N GLY A 580 -10.48 -25.10 4.02
CA GLY A 580 -10.82 -25.77 2.75
C GLY A 580 -11.26 -24.82 1.62
N GLY A 581 -11.05 -23.50 1.76
CA GLY A 581 -11.48 -22.51 0.78
C GLY A 581 -12.92 -22.02 0.93
N ARG A 582 -13.61 -22.36 2.03
CA ARG A 582 -14.96 -21.87 2.32
C ARG A 582 -14.96 -20.35 2.50
N ILE A 583 -15.97 -19.66 1.97
CA ILE A 583 -16.14 -18.22 2.17
C ILE A 583 -16.60 -17.97 3.60
N VAL A 584 -15.86 -17.15 4.34
CA VAL A 584 -16.16 -16.75 5.73
C VAL A 584 -16.02 -15.24 5.87
N SER A 585 -16.63 -14.64 6.91
CA SER A 585 -16.41 -13.22 7.24
C SER A 585 -15.46 -13.09 8.42
N GLN A 586 -14.55 -12.12 8.35
CA GLN A 586 -13.61 -11.75 9.42
C GLN A 586 -14.13 -10.60 10.28
N LEU A 587 -15.41 -10.19 10.12
CA LEU A 587 -16.01 -9.14 10.92
C LEU A 587 -15.89 -9.45 12.42
N GLY A 588 -15.44 -8.46 13.20
CA GLY A 588 -15.25 -8.61 14.64
C GLY A 588 -13.89 -9.19 15.04
N ARG A 589 -13.02 -9.55 14.07
CA ARG A 589 -11.77 -10.22 14.36
C ARG A 589 -10.72 -9.31 15.02
N ARG A 590 -9.91 -9.93 15.89
CA ARG A 590 -8.67 -9.41 16.46
C ARG A 590 -7.53 -10.38 16.18
N ILE A 591 -6.30 -9.89 16.22
CA ILE A 591 -5.11 -10.76 16.30
C ILE A 591 -4.74 -10.89 17.77
N HIS A 592 -4.89 -12.08 18.37
CA HIS A 592 -4.50 -12.26 19.77
C HIS A 592 -2.98 -12.19 19.95
N ARG A 593 -2.52 -11.41 20.94
CA ARG A 593 -1.09 -11.24 21.27
C ARG A 593 -0.34 -12.56 21.41
N ARG A 594 -0.94 -13.53 22.11
CA ARG A 594 -0.37 -14.88 22.28
C ARG A 594 -0.17 -15.60 20.94
N ASP A 595 -1.17 -15.54 20.05
CA ASP A 595 -1.09 -16.24 18.77
C ASP A 595 -0.09 -15.54 17.82
N PHE A 596 0.00 -14.20 17.89
CA PHE A 596 1.03 -13.43 17.19
C PHE A 596 2.44 -13.71 17.71
N ALA A 597 2.64 -13.76 19.04
CA ALA A 597 3.93 -14.09 19.63
C ALA A 597 4.43 -15.47 19.15
N ARG A 598 3.55 -16.48 19.15
CA ARG A 598 3.87 -17.82 18.61
C ARG A 598 4.22 -17.76 17.11
N LEU A 599 3.49 -16.98 16.33
CA LEU A 599 3.77 -16.78 14.91
C LEU A 599 5.15 -16.16 14.70
N ARG A 600 5.52 -15.16 15.52
CA ARG A 600 6.83 -14.51 15.51
C ARG A 600 7.97 -15.46 15.90
N GLU A 601 7.79 -16.29 16.93
CA GLU A 601 8.77 -17.31 17.31
C GLU A 601 9.05 -18.30 16.17
N GLN A 602 8.01 -18.74 15.46
CA GLN A 602 8.17 -19.60 14.26
C GLN A 602 9.00 -18.89 13.19
N TYR A 603 8.70 -17.61 12.96
CA TYR A 603 9.42 -16.81 11.98
C TYR A 603 10.91 -16.64 12.35
N TYR A 604 11.24 -16.40 13.62
CA TYR A 604 12.64 -16.36 14.07
C TYR A 604 13.37 -17.67 13.80
N VAL A 605 12.74 -18.81 14.07
CA VAL A 605 13.33 -20.12 13.74
C VAL A 605 13.60 -20.25 12.24
N LEU A 606 12.66 -19.82 11.39
CA LEU A 606 12.82 -19.89 9.93
C LEU A 606 13.91 -18.94 9.42
N ARG A 607 14.13 -17.80 10.09
CA ARG A 607 15.20 -16.83 9.78
C ARG A 607 16.56 -17.20 10.36
N GLY A 608 16.66 -18.27 11.17
CA GLY A 608 17.90 -18.60 11.89
C GLY A 608 18.23 -17.61 13.01
N TRP A 609 17.22 -16.94 13.56
CA TRP A 609 17.36 -15.98 14.66
C TRP A 609 17.12 -16.68 16.01
N ASP A 610 17.65 -16.09 17.06
CA ASP A 610 17.46 -16.53 18.43
C ASP A 610 16.03 -16.24 18.89
N VAL A 611 15.31 -17.27 19.36
CA VAL A 611 13.89 -17.08 19.72
C VAL A 611 13.70 -16.19 20.95
N PRO A 612 14.46 -16.35 22.05
CA PRO A 612 14.31 -15.50 23.23
C PRO A 612 14.60 -14.02 22.99
N SER A 613 15.62 -13.70 22.17
CA SER A 613 16.06 -12.30 21.96
C SER A 613 15.58 -11.68 20.64
N GLY A 614 15.21 -12.47 19.64
CA GLY A 614 14.90 -12.00 18.28
C GLY A 614 16.11 -11.48 17.51
N LEU A 615 17.32 -11.67 18.04
CA LEU A 615 18.57 -11.29 17.38
C LEU A 615 18.98 -12.33 16.33
N PRO A 616 19.60 -11.90 15.22
CA PRO A 616 20.18 -12.83 14.26
C PRO A 616 21.32 -13.63 14.90
N SER A 617 21.57 -14.83 14.37
CA SER A 617 22.75 -15.62 14.76
C SER A 617 23.93 -15.36 13.82
N ARG A 618 25.16 -15.56 14.32
CA ARG A 618 26.39 -15.54 13.51
C ARG A 618 26.28 -16.55 12.37
N ASP A 619 25.84 -17.78 12.65
CA ASP A 619 25.62 -18.83 11.64
C ASP A 619 24.72 -18.36 10.49
N ALA A 620 23.60 -17.69 10.81
CA ALA A 620 22.66 -17.21 9.79
C ALA A 620 23.25 -16.11 8.89
N LEU A 621 24.04 -15.20 9.47
CA LEU A 621 24.69 -14.12 8.72
C LEU A 621 25.83 -14.65 7.84
N GLU A 622 26.69 -15.52 8.37
CA GLU A 622 27.79 -16.12 7.61
C GLU A 622 27.26 -17.02 6.49
N ALA A 623 26.19 -17.77 6.73
CA ALA A 623 25.51 -18.55 5.70
C ALA A 623 24.94 -17.71 4.55
N LEU A 624 24.86 -16.38 4.70
CA LEU A 624 24.40 -15.41 3.69
C LEU A 624 25.54 -14.52 3.17
N ASP A 625 26.80 -14.87 3.41
CA ASP A 625 27.97 -14.10 2.98
C ASP A 625 28.01 -12.69 3.61
N LEU A 626 27.60 -12.57 4.88
CA LEU A 626 27.56 -11.35 5.69
C LEU A 626 28.51 -11.42 6.90
N THR A 627 29.69 -12.02 6.75
CA THR A 627 30.68 -12.20 7.83
C THR A 627 31.17 -10.86 8.41
N ASP A 628 31.33 -9.84 7.56
CA ASP A 628 31.65 -8.46 7.94
C ASP A 628 30.58 -7.84 8.83
N VAL A 629 29.31 -8.05 8.48
CA VAL A 629 28.15 -7.60 9.27
C VAL A 629 28.07 -8.33 10.60
N ALA A 630 28.32 -9.65 10.60
CA ALA A 630 28.34 -10.45 11.82
C ALA A 630 29.41 -9.95 12.80
N ALA A 631 30.62 -9.64 12.32
CA ALA A 631 31.68 -9.10 13.16
C ALA A 631 31.31 -7.77 13.85
N ASP A 632 30.70 -6.82 13.11
CA ASP A 632 30.26 -5.54 13.69
C ASP A 632 29.13 -5.73 14.70
N LEU A 633 28.11 -6.55 14.39
CA LEU A 633 27.02 -6.80 15.32
C LEU A 633 27.49 -7.53 16.58
N GLU A 634 28.45 -8.45 16.48
CA GLU A 634 29.04 -9.12 17.65
C GLU A 634 29.79 -8.12 18.54
N ALA A 635 30.59 -7.23 17.95
CA ALA A 635 31.28 -6.17 18.69
C ALA A 635 30.32 -5.24 19.44
N ARG A 636 29.07 -5.13 18.98
CA ARG A 636 27.99 -4.34 19.61
C ARG A 636 27.09 -5.14 20.54
N GLY A 637 27.25 -6.47 20.63
CA GLY A 637 26.34 -7.34 21.38
C GLY A 637 24.95 -7.47 20.76
N LEU A 638 24.82 -7.31 19.44
CA LEU A 638 23.57 -7.30 18.67
C LEU A 638 23.35 -8.59 17.84
N LEU A 639 24.09 -9.65 18.15
CA LEU A 639 23.85 -11.00 17.62
C LEU A 639 24.06 -12.06 18.71
N VAL A 640 23.69 -13.31 18.41
CA VAL A 640 24.11 -14.48 19.20
C VAL A 640 25.02 -15.39 18.38
N PRO A 641 25.95 -16.15 18.99
CA PRO A 641 26.77 -17.11 18.25
C PRO A 641 25.90 -18.19 17.57
N HIS A 642 25.00 -18.82 18.33
CA HIS A 642 24.07 -19.85 17.85
C HIS A 642 22.65 -19.57 18.36
N PRO A 643 21.61 -19.82 17.54
CA PRO A 643 20.24 -19.51 17.91
C PRO A 643 19.69 -20.50 18.95
N ARG A 644 19.16 -20.00 20.07
CA ARG A 644 18.44 -20.83 21.04
C ARG A 644 17.04 -21.10 20.50
N ARG A 645 16.75 -22.39 20.31
CA ARG A 645 15.41 -22.84 19.94
C ARG A 645 14.62 -23.10 21.23
N PRO A 646 13.29 -22.92 21.23
CA PRO A 646 12.47 -23.37 22.34
C PRO A 646 12.75 -24.85 22.60
N GLY A 647 12.72 -25.27 23.87
CA GLY A 647 12.76 -26.69 24.22
C GLY A 647 11.49 -27.39 23.74
N TRP A 648 11.37 -27.67 22.45
CA TRP A 648 10.27 -28.45 21.89
C TRP A 648 10.44 -29.89 22.38
N SER A 649 9.89 -30.22 23.55
CA SER A 649 9.80 -31.62 23.95
C SER A 649 9.10 -32.40 22.82
N ARG A 650 9.57 -33.62 22.53
CA ARG A 650 8.93 -34.53 21.55
C ARG A 650 7.40 -34.66 21.78
N ARG A 651 6.93 -34.44 23.01
CA ARG A 651 5.51 -34.37 23.40
C ARG A 651 4.78 -33.16 22.79
N LEU A 652 5.38 -31.98 22.79
CA LEU A 652 4.80 -30.77 22.19
C LEU A 652 4.76 -30.84 20.66
N ARG A 653 5.76 -31.49 20.03
CA ARG A 653 5.74 -31.74 18.57
C ARG A 653 4.60 -32.68 18.17
N ARG A 654 4.35 -33.74 18.94
CA ARG A 654 3.19 -34.64 18.75
C ARG A 654 1.87 -33.99 19.13
N ALA A 655 1.86 -33.06 20.09
CA ALA A 655 0.69 -32.26 20.39
C ALA A 655 0.42 -31.22 19.29
N TRP A 656 1.45 -30.72 18.60
CA TRP A 656 1.37 -29.80 17.47
C TRP A 656 0.75 -30.49 16.24
N GLU A 657 1.16 -31.73 15.95
CA GLU A 657 0.53 -32.58 14.92
C GLU A 657 -0.94 -32.94 15.27
N ARG A 658 -1.28 -33.07 16.56
CA ARG A 658 -2.66 -33.37 17.02
C ARG A 658 -3.54 -32.15 17.25
N LEU A 659 -2.97 -30.96 17.48
CA LEU A 659 -3.70 -29.70 17.73
C LEU A 659 -4.09 -28.99 16.43
N GLY A 660 -3.49 -29.38 15.30
CA GLY A 660 -3.98 -29.02 13.96
C GLY A 660 -5.39 -29.57 13.66
N GLU A 661 -5.88 -30.54 14.43
CA GLU A 661 -7.22 -31.12 14.28
C GLU A 661 -8.26 -30.60 15.28
N ARG A 662 -7.89 -29.78 16.27
CA ARG A 662 -8.83 -29.30 17.29
C ARG A 662 -8.56 -27.87 17.74
N ARG A 663 -8.98 -26.91 16.90
CA ARG A 663 -9.52 -25.64 17.40
C ARG A 663 -10.88 -25.44 16.77
N ARG A 664 -11.89 -25.22 17.63
CA ARG A 664 -13.27 -24.96 17.23
C ARG A 664 -13.27 -23.79 16.25
N CYS A 665 -13.44 -24.11 14.96
CA CYS A 665 -14.13 -23.22 14.06
C CYS A 665 -15.47 -22.93 14.73
N LEU A 666 -15.85 -21.66 14.81
CA LEU A 666 -17.27 -21.35 14.77
C LEU A 666 -17.71 -21.85 13.40
N ASP A 667 -18.37 -23.00 13.38
CA ASP A 667 -18.99 -23.55 12.19
C ASP A 667 -19.96 -22.49 11.64
N ALA A 668 -19.54 -21.78 10.59
CA ALA A 668 -20.41 -20.92 9.80
C ALA A 668 -21.25 -21.75 8.82
N ALA A 669 -21.75 -22.89 9.28
CA ALA A 669 -22.66 -23.75 8.54
C ALA A 669 -23.69 -24.35 9.51
N THR A 670 -24.65 -23.51 9.93
CA THR A 670 -26.09 -23.79 9.95
C THR A 670 -26.82 -22.72 10.76
N GLY A 671 -27.92 -22.20 10.20
CA GLY A 671 -28.85 -21.30 10.86
C GLY A 671 -28.84 -19.88 10.31
N ARG A 672 -29.89 -19.51 9.54
CA ARG A 672 -30.43 -18.16 9.69
C ARG A 672 -30.58 -17.94 11.20
N ALA A 673 -30.10 -16.82 11.75
CA ALA A 673 -30.47 -16.47 13.11
C ALA A 673 -31.99 -16.52 13.19
N ALA A 674 -32.53 -17.23 14.19
CA ALA A 674 -33.97 -17.42 14.30
C ALA A 674 -34.66 -16.05 14.15
N PRO A 675 -35.74 -15.97 13.35
CA PRO A 675 -36.48 -14.73 13.18
C PRO A 675 -36.95 -14.23 14.55
N PRO A 676 -37.18 -12.92 14.71
CA PRO A 676 -37.74 -12.38 15.95
C PRO A 676 -39.01 -13.16 16.36
N PRO A 677 -39.23 -13.41 17.66
CA PRO A 677 -40.41 -14.13 18.13
C PRO A 677 -41.70 -13.40 17.74
N GLY A 678 -42.77 -14.15 17.51
CA GLY A 678 -44.07 -13.61 17.07
C GLY A 678 -44.66 -14.35 15.87
N VAL A 679 -45.89 -13.97 15.51
CA VAL A 679 -46.66 -14.54 14.40
C VAL A 679 -46.31 -13.83 13.09
N SER A 680 -46.11 -14.54 11.98
CA SER A 680 -45.89 -13.92 10.66
C SER A 680 -47.04 -13.01 10.23
N LEU A 681 -46.74 -11.89 9.57
CA LEU A 681 -47.74 -10.93 9.10
C LEU A 681 -48.32 -11.36 7.74
N ARG A 682 -49.59 -11.06 7.49
CA ARG A 682 -50.25 -11.27 6.19
C ARG A 682 -51.24 -10.14 5.90
N GLY A 683 -51.65 -10.01 4.63
CA GLY A 683 -52.73 -9.11 4.24
C GLY A 683 -52.43 -7.64 4.55
N GLU A 684 -53.39 -6.94 5.17
CA GLU A 684 -53.32 -5.50 5.40
C GLU A 684 -52.21 -5.07 6.35
N GLU A 685 -51.86 -5.88 7.35
CA GLU A 685 -50.80 -5.55 8.31
C GLU A 685 -49.41 -5.47 7.65
N LEU A 686 -49.10 -6.43 6.77
CA LEU A 686 -47.86 -6.41 6.00
C LEU A 686 -47.85 -5.26 4.99
N ARG A 687 -48.99 -5.00 4.35
CA ARG A 687 -49.15 -3.88 3.43
C ARG A 687 -48.89 -2.54 4.12
N ALA A 688 -49.43 -2.34 5.33
CA ALA A 688 -49.23 -1.12 6.11
C ALA A 688 -47.73 -0.87 6.44
N LEU A 689 -46.98 -1.93 6.79
CA LEU A 689 -45.53 -1.81 7.01
C LEU A 689 -44.77 -1.44 5.73
N LEU A 690 -45.10 -2.06 4.61
CA LEU A 690 -44.52 -1.72 3.32
C LEU A 690 -44.89 -0.30 2.89
N GLU A 691 -46.09 0.18 3.24
CA GLU A 691 -46.49 1.58 3.04
C GLU A 691 -45.66 2.55 3.89
N ALA A 692 -45.36 2.17 5.13
CA ALA A 692 -44.47 2.96 5.99
C ALA A 692 -43.04 3.02 5.44
N GLU A 693 -42.53 1.90 4.89
CA GLU A 693 -41.24 1.89 4.18
C GLU A 693 -41.27 2.76 2.91
N ARG A 694 -42.35 2.68 2.13
CA ARG A 694 -42.59 3.53 0.96
C ARG A 694 -42.62 5.02 1.34
N ALA A 695 -43.27 5.38 2.45
CA ALA A 695 -43.43 6.78 2.86
C ALA A 695 -42.09 7.50 3.10
N LYS A 696 -41.03 6.76 3.47
CA LYS A 696 -39.68 7.32 3.65
C LYS A 696 -39.14 7.97 2.38
N PHE A 697 -39.49 7.44 1.20
CA PHE A 697 -39.08 8.00 -0.09
C PHE A 697 -39.81 9.32 -0.42
N GLY A 698 -40.96 9.57 0.20
CA GLY A 698 -41.73 10.80 0.02
C GLY A 698 -41.27 11.99 0.86
N LEU A 699 -40.33 11.79 1.79
CA LEU A 699 -39.80 12.87 2.65
C LEU A 699 -39.06 13.93 1.80
N ALA A 700 -39.27 15.21 2.10
CA ALA A 700 -38.68 16.31 1.34
C ALA A 700 -37.14 16.26 1.28
N ALA A 701 -36.50 15.83 2.37
CA ALA A 701 -35.05 15.62 2.45
C ALA A 701 -34.54 14.45 1.58
N VAL A 702 -35.43 13.54 1.17
CA VAL A 702 -35.11 12.31 0.44
C VAL A 702 -35.42 12.46 -1.05
N ARG A 703 -36.54 13.10 -1.42
CA ARG A 703 -37.02 13.22 -2.81
C ARG A 703 -35.96 13.73 -3.79
N ARG A 704 -35.13 14.71 -3.41
CA ARG A 704 -34.07 15.23 -4.28
C ARG A 704 -33.04 14.17 -4.65
N ASN A 705 -32.69 13.28 -3.70
CA ASN A 705 -31.69 12.24 -3.93
C ASN A 705 -32.17 11.22 -4.96
N PHE A 706 -33.48 10.93 -5.00
CA PHE A 706 -34.05 9.89 -5.87
C PHE A 706 -34.58 10.40 -7.21
N ARG A 707 -34.37 11.67 -7.57
CA ARG A 707 -34.69 12.18 -8.93
C ARG A 707 -33.96 11.37 -10.01
N GLY A 708 -34.65 11.08 -11.10
CA GLY A 708 -34.17 10.27 -12.23
C GLY A 708 -34.19 8.76 -11.98
N TRP A 709 -34.64 8.32 -10.81
CA TRP A 709 -34.59 6.90 -10.43
C TRP A 709 -35.82 6.16 -10.97
N ASN A 710 -35.59 5.31 -11.96
CA ASN A 710 -36.59 4.45 -12.60
C ASN A 710 -36.22 3.00 -12.33
N LYS A 711 -36.85 2.38 -11.32
CA LYS A 711 -36.38 1.12 -10.71
C LYS A 711 -37.52 0.24 -10.22
N ILE A 712 -37.30 -1.06 -10.19
CA ILE A 712 -38.20 -2.04 -9.58
C ILE A 712 -37.54 -2.62 -8.32
N MET A 713 -38.17 -2.39 -7.17
CA MET A 713 -37.76 -2.94 -5.89
C MET A 713 -38.72 -4.05 -5.45
N GLN A 714 -38.19 -5.24 -5.21
CA GLN A 714 -38.95 -6.42 -4.82
C GLN A 714 -38.61 -6.86 -3.40
N TYR A 715 -39.63 -7.19 -2.62
CA TYR A 715 -39.54 -7.88 -1.34
C TYR A 715 -40.01 -9.32 -1.50
N HIS A 716 -39.28 -10.26 -0.93
CA HIS A 716 -39.64 -11.66 -0.80
C HIS A 716 -39.71 -12.01 0.69
N PHE A 717 -40.84 -12.57 1.12
CA PHE A 717 -41.07 -12.99 2.50
C PHE A 717 -41.21 -14.51 2.60
N PRO A 718 -40.11 -15.24 2.87
CA PRO A 718 -40.10 -16.71 2.82
C PRO A 718 -41.00 -17.39 3.87
N ASP A 719 -41.28 -16.72 4.99
CA ASP A 719 -42.15 -17.23 6.05
C ASP A 719 -43.63 -17.32 5.66
N ILE A 720 -44.03 -16.59 4.61
CA ILE A 720 -45.39 -16.62 4.07
C ILE A 720 -45.45 -16.94 2.58
N GLY A 721 -44.30 -16.99 1.90
CA GLY A 721 -44.19 -17.30 0.47
C GLY A 721 -44.68 -16.18 -0.45
N GLU A 722 -44.69 -14.93 0.00
CA GLU A 722 -45.24 -13.80 -0.76
C GLU A 722 -44.15 -12.90 -1.36
N TYR A 723 -44.50 -12.27 -2.49
CA TYR A 723 -43.70 -11.28 -3.19
C TYR A 723 -44.44 -9.95 -3.28
N TRP A 724 -43.72 -8.86 -3.01
CA TRP A 724 -44.25 -7.50 -3.04
C TRP A 724 -43.32 -6.58 -3.82
N VAL A 725 -43.88 -5.61 -4.55
CA VAL A 725 -43.12 -4.75 -5.45
C VAL A 725 -43.44 -3.28 -5.19
N LEU A 726 -42.39 -2.45 -5.21
CA LEU A 726 -42.44 -0.99 -5.33
C LEU A 726 -41.80 -0.58 -6.65
N ARG A 727 -42.50 0.26 -7.41
CA ARG A 727 -42.02 0.79 -8.69
C ARG A 727 -41.69 2.25 -8.53
N PHE A 728 -40.51 2.65 -9.01
CA PHE A 728 -40.04 4.02 -9.01
C PHE A 728 -40.11 4.57 -10.42
N VAL A 729 -40.70 5.76 -10.58
CA VAL A 729 -40.68 6.54 -11.82
C VAL A 729 -40.23 7.95 -11.47
N ASP A 730 -39.06 8.35 -11.97
CA ASP A 730 -38.39 9.61 -11.63
C ASP A 730 -38.26 9.87 -10.10
N GLY A 731 -38.10 8.82 -9.30
CA GLY A 731 -38.02 8.90 -7.84
C GLY A 731 -39.36 8.88 -7.09
N GLU A 732 -40.49 9.02 -7.80
CA GLU A 732 -41.82 8.83 -7.21
C GLU A 732 -42.13 7.32 -7.11
N VAL A 733 -42.63 6.89 -5.96
CA VAL A 733 -42.80 5.47 -5.64
C VAL A 733 -44.27 5.05 -5.62
N SER A 734 -44.59 3.98 -6.36
CA SER A 734 -45.93 3.37 -6.38
C SER A 734 -46.30 2.77 -5.02
N PRO A 735 -47.60 2.62 -4.72
CA PRO A 735 -48.03 1.75 -3.62
C PRO A 735 -47.43 0.33 -3.74
N PRO A 736 -47.17 -0.36 -2.62
CA PRO A 736 -46.81 -1.77 -2.58
C PRO A 736 -47.88 -2.62 -3.27
N GLU A 737 -47.43 -3.38 -4.26
CA GLU A 737 -48.24 -4.30 -5.04
C GLU A 737 -47.84 -5.75 -4.70
N ARG A 738 -48.79 -6.58 -4.29
CA ARG A 738 -48.54 -8.02 -4.14
C ARG A 738 -48.54 -8.67 -5.51
N VAL A 739 -47.52 -9.46 -5.81
CA VAL A 739 -47.40 -10.20 -7.08
C VAL A 739 -47.40 -11.71 -6.83
N GLU A 740 -48.04 -12.46 -7.72
CA GLU A 740 -48.16 -13.92 -7.58
C GLU A 740 -46.85 -14.66 -7.90
N ARG A 741 -45.97 -14.04 -8.67
CA ARG A 741 -44.67 -14.57 -9.07
C ARG A 741 -43.59 -13.49 -8.98
N PRO A 742 -42.34 -13.85 -8.68
CA PRO A 742 -41.24 -12.89 -8.68
C PRO A 742 -41.10 -12.24 -10.06
N VAL A 743 -40.79 -10.95 -10.06
CA VAL A 743 -40.41 -10.21 -11.27
C VAL A 743 -39.11 -10.82 -11.80
N ALA A 744 -38.98 -10.96 -13.12
CA ALA A 744 -37.84 -11.64 -13.74
C ALA A 744 -36.50 -10.92 -13.48
N HIS A 745 -36.51 -9.59 -13.47
CA HIS A 745 -35.31 -8.75 -13.30
C HIS A 745 -35.58 -7.53 -12.40
N PRO A 746 -35.79 -7.72 -11.08
CA PRO A 746 -35.85 -6.59 -10.17
C PRO A 746 -34.47 -5.94 -10.05
N ASP A 747 -34.40 -4.61 -10.07
CA ASP A 747 -33.16 -3.88 -9.84
C ASP A 747 -32.65 -4.07 -8.40
N ILE A 748 -33.59 -4.18 -7.46
CA ILE A 748 -33.33 -4.28 -6.03
C ILE A 748 -34.20 -5.38 -5.45
N GLN A 749 -33.60 -6.31 -4.70
CA GLN A 749 -34.31 -7.42 -4.08
C GLN A 749 -33.99 -7.51 -2.59
N TYR A 750 -35.02 -7.49 -1.76
CA TYR A 750 -34.99 -7.76 -0.34
C TYR A 750 -35.56 -9.16 -0.07
N GLU A 751 -34.88 -9.95 0.76
CA GLU A 751 -35.39 -11.23 1.28
C GLU A 751 -35.26 -11.24 2.81
N MET A 752 -36.38 -11.33 3.51
CA MET A 752 -36.42 -11.40 4.98
C MET A 752 -37.75 -12.00 5.45
N ASP A 753 -37.83 -12.48 6.70
CA ASP A 753 -39.12 -12.83 7.31
C ASP A 753 -39.94 -11.57 7.63
N THR A 754 -41.27 -11.66 7.56
CA THR A 754 -42.16 -10.53 7.94
C THR A 754 -41.94 -10.03 9.37
N ARG A 755 -41.53 -10.94 10.27
CA ARG A 755 -41.17 -10.63 11.66
C ARG A 755 -39.90 -9.79 11.75
N THR A 756 -38.94 -10.02 10.85
CA THR A 756 -37.73 -9.19 10.72
C THR A 756 -38.10 -7.78 10.25
N LEU A 757 -38.97 -7.66 9.25
CA LEU A 757 -39.44 -6.35 8.77
C LEU A 757 -40.14 -5.56 9.89
N ARG A 758 -41.01 -6.20 10.66
CA ARG A 758 -41.69 -5.57 11.80
C ARG A 758 -40.72 -5.10 12.88
N ALA A 759 -39.78 -5.95 13.28
CA ALA A 759 -38.77 -5.59 14.28
C ALA A 759 -37.91 -4.41 13.78
N MET A 760 -37.66 -4.34 12.47
CA MET A 760 -36.98 -3.19 11.86
C MET A 760 -37.83 -1.92 11.87
N SER A 761 -39.11 -2.02 11.51
CA SER A 761 -40.03 -0.89 11.53
C SER A 761 -40.23 -0.33 12.95
N ASN A 762 -40.30 -1.20 13.95
CA ASN A 762 -40.41 -0.85 15.37
C ASN A 762 -39.08 -0.37 16.00
N ARG A 763 -37.98 -0.34 15.25
CA ARG A 763 -36.62 -0.02 15.73
C ARG A 763 -36.08 -0.97 16.81
N GLU A 764 -36.65 -2.16 16.94
CA GLU A 764 -36.16 -3.23 17.83
C GLU A 764 -34.94 -3.96 17.23
N LEU A 765 -34.79 -3.91 15.90
CA LEU A 765 -33.70 -4.51 15.15
C LEU A 765 -33.24 -3.53 14.06
N SER A 766 -31.98 -3.07 14.10
CA SER A 766 -31.47 -2.25 13.00
C SER A 766 -31.34 -3.06 11.71
N GLY A 767 -31.51 -2.42 10.55
CA GLY A 767 -31.32 -3.07 9.25
C GLY A 767 -29.92 -3.63 9.07
N GLU A 768 -28.91 -2.94 9.60
CA GLU A 768 -27.52 -3.42 9.66
C GLU A 768 -27.42 -4.72 10.47
N LYS A 769 -27.97 -4.75 11.69
CA LYS A 769 -27.95 -5.96 12.52
C LYS A 769 -28.76 -7.09 11.88
N ALA A 770 -29.88 -6.80 11.21
CA ALA A 770 -30.65 -7.79 10.46
C ALA A 770 -29.84 -8.39 9.30
N TYR A 771 -29.10 -7.56 8.57
CA TYR A 771 -28.22 -7.98 7.47
C TYR A 771 -27.05 -8.83 7.99
N LEU A 772 -26.32 -8.33 8.99
CA LEU A 772 -25.17 -9.00 9.61
C LEU A 772 -25.54 -10.35 10.24
N THR A 773 -26.76 -10.49 10.77
CA THR A 773 -27.27 -11.75 11.35
C THR A 773 -27.96 -12.66 10.33
N ARG A 774 -27.89 -12.33 9.03
CA ARG A 774 -28.52 -13.06 7.92
C ARG A 774 -30.05 -13.22 8.06
N ARG A 775 -30.70 -12.32 8.80
CA ARG A 775 -32.16 -12.18 8.88
C ARG A 775 -32.73 -11.38 7.70
N LEU A 776 -31.86 -10.61 7.05
CA LEU A 776 -32.12 -9.82 5.85
C LEU A 776 -31.05 -10.10 4.80
N ARG A 777 -31.45 -10.35 3.56
CA ARG A 777 -30.58 -10.37 2.38
C ARG A 777 -31.02 -9.29 1.41
N ILE A 778 -30.04 -8.61 0.80
CA ILE A 778 -30.29 -7.58 -0.20
C ILE A 778 -29.42 -7.88 -1.42
N ARG A 779 -30.01 -7.81 -2.62
CA ARG A 779 -29.32 -7.86 -3.91
C ARG A 779 -29.65 -6.60 -4.70
N ALA A 780 -28.66 -5.80 -5.03
CA ALA A 780 -28.80 -4.59 -5.83
C ALA A 780 -27.43 -4.17 -6.41
N ALA A 781 -27.42 -3.27 -7.39
CA ALA A 781 -26.18 -2.64 -7.83
C ALA A 781 -25.56 -1.80 -6.71
N PHE A 782 -24.23 -1.71 -6.65
CA PHE A 782 -23.53 -0.99 -5.58
C PHE A 782 -23.93 0.49 -5.49
N ALA A 783 -24.10 1.16 -6.64
CA ALA A 783 -24.57 2.54 -6.69
C ALA A 783 -25.98 2.69 -6.06
N ASP A 784 -26.86 1.73 -6.28
CA ASP A 784 -28.21 1.72 -5.70
C ASP A 784 -28.16 1.42 -4.19
N LEU A 785 -27.24 0.55 -3.73
CA LEU A 785 -27.01 0.30 -2.29
C LEU A 785 -26.51 1.52 -1.55
N LEU A 786 -25.51 2.24 -2.08
CA LEU A 786 -24.99 3.48 -1.49
C LEU A 786 -26.11 4.54 -1.38
N LYS A 787 -26.94 4.62 -2.41
CA LYS A 787 -28.06 5.55 -2.45
C LYS A 787 -29.15 5.18 -1.43
N LEU A 788 -29.47 3.89 -1.28
CA LEU A 788 -30.39 3.40 -0.25
C LEU A 788 -29.86 3.60 1.18
N GLN A 789 -28.55 3.49 1.40
CA GLN A 789 -27.95 3.78 2.70
C GLN A 789 -28.16 5.22 3.17
N SER A 790 -28.36 6.18 2.25
CA SER A 790 -28.69 7.56 2.61
C SER A 790 -30.00 7.68 3.39
N LEU A 791 -30.92 6.72 3.27
CA LEU A 791 -32.17 6.67 4.01
C LEU A 791 -32.00 6.34 5.50
N ASN A 792 -30.88 5.71 5.88
CA ASN A 792 -30.59 5.34 7.27
C ASN A 792 -29.81 6.42 8.04
N ARG A 793 -29.38 7.49 7.36
CA ARG A 793 -28.66 8.63 7.95
C ARG A 793 -29.53 9.88 8.15
N LEU A 794 -30.80 9.80 7.75
CA LEU A 794 -31.88 10.74 8.05
C LEU A 794 -32.76 10.14 9.15
#